data_AF-A0A1V9YXH7-F1
#
_entry.id   AF-A0A1V9YXH7-F1
#
_cell.length_a   1.000
_cell.length_b   1.000
_cell.length_c   1.000
_cell.angle_alpha   90.00
_cell.angle_beta   90.00
_cell.angle_gamma   90.00
#
_symmetry.space_group_name_H-M   'P 1'
#
loop_
_entity.id
_entity.type
_entity.pdbx_description
1 polymer ?
#
loop_
_entity_poly.entity_id
_entity_poly.type
_entity_poly.pdbx_seq_one_letter_code
_entity_poly.pdbx_strand_id
1 'polypeptide(L)'
;MPANDTPQILESQLASLLRQLGKRVACLEAAVPSPGQLEDATAVHLDRHCADIEHRLVLKLKETVATRDRLQDEARETHAVLSSLTTESLARVHDSHQARTQALEAQLVAEHDRRRVFESACETQWQQLHMAIELVKAQCDAFERTEHAQLRKWMDAQTTRHAQLADRYAAEIADLRTVASGRLEAVEATLADKTALLQAAHTTLEKVIAAEIQKRAAGEVELRTAYASSLEKLHEQWRLEMKTAGMPHAAAIATLQANVRAVGDVHRAQAQLEERQTERHSQLLESQQTALGAIRRDVESRLWQLEMQLKTTARDCQVVQTQVRTVEKTLALFSIGMRLGAGIYDITGPAAEVGMFGYAKAHQTTTGIHMRLRARAFVFEEASTLAFVSVDTGCITMAISREVVARLTAHPKIPQGTFSTTNVLLSATHTHCAPGGLSDFLIYSMHPPLKGFDKQNFECIVSGIVEAVARAYGNLQPGVIRVARGNCFGASVNRSVEAYNANPESERSKYEHDTDKEMVLWRLDGLDGFPIGMINWFAVHPTSMGSWFTLITGDNKGYASHVFEREQGNHHLLDRPRSFVAAFAQSNEGDVSPNICGPRHCCNEKQDLTRMLQVAEAQLSTARQLYVQAASAPPVAGAVRVVHQFVDYNAIPLSDKWHVYKECAPTTSPGCIGVSMLSGTTFDGRGISAIPEGLTWGRGDWLTLVPQAQADQKEKIVAFPTAAYGMSPSVLPLQLATIGDALAIAALPFETTTMAGRRLRATVQAILGIADVVVAGLANAYCGYMTTREEYAVQRYEGASTHFGPNQLVATQQQFEVLASALQRREAPPTCPPPTQGFATTTHWHTPVIQDAVPNGVEFGDVAVDVQGPFHPGQTVRVVFHAGHPKNNLRTQKTFLEVQAWRPDLGGVWVLTADDASPDTFYHWKRVGVRTSQVTVEWTIPVGTLPGRYRIKHHGDCKPSWAKHETMSYEGFSSAFVVEPRPTTPLLVVAPMGKEAAVSTPVATTHVSCDAPVVAKKRRPSILLDHRQLFKKATV
;
A
#
# COMPACT_ATOMS: atom_id res chain seq x y z
N MET A 1 52.11 23.29 -58.73
CA MET A 1 52.83 22.33 -57.84
C MET A 1 51.80 21.68 -56.93
N PRO A 2 51.88 20.38 -56.67
CA PRO A 2 50.74 19.47 -56.86
C PRO A 2 49.80 19.37 -55.66
N ALA A 3 48.49 19.37 -55.95
CA ALA A 3 47.40 19.02 -55.04
C ALA A 3 46.54 17.93 -55.70
N ASN A 4 47.17 16.81 -56.07
CA ASN A 4 46.52 15.76 -56.88
C ASN A 4 46.41 14.38 -56.23
N ASP A 5 46.77 14.21 -54.96
CA ASP A 5 46.84 12.85 -54.35
C ASP A 5 45.80 12.60 -53.23
N THR A 6 44.97 13.58 -52.86
CA THR A 6 44.05 13.43 -51.70
C THR A 6 42.91 12.41 -51.89
N PRO A 7 42.28 12.23 -53.07
CA PRO A 7 41.20 11.25 -53.26
C PRO A 7 41.69 9.79 -53.25
N GLN A 8 42.88 9.54 -53.82
CA GLN A 8 43.46 8.19 -53.89
C GLN A 8 43.94 7.67 -52.52
N ILE A 9 44.35 8.58 -51.62
CA ILE A 9 44.71 8.22 -50.24
C ILE A 9 43.47 7.76 -49.46
N LEU A 10 42.32 8.42 -49.66
CA LEU A 10 41.06 8.03 -49.03
C LEU A 10 40.53 6.69 -49.55
N GLU A 11 40.59 6.45 -50.87
CA GLU A 11 40.23 5.16 -51.48
C GLU A 11 41.13 4.01 -50.98
N SER A 12 42.44 4.23 -50.85
CA SER A 12 43.37 3.20 -50.37
C SER A 12 43.17 2.90 -48.87
N GLN A 13 42.87 3.92 -48.07
CA GLN A 13 42.54 3.76 -46.65
C GLN A 13 41.20 3.06 -46.44
N LEU A 14 40.18 3.36 -47.26
CA LEU A 14 38.87 2.72 -47.20
C LEU A 14 38.95 1.24 -47.64
N ALA A 15 39.69 0.94 -48.71
CA ALA A 15 39.93 -0.42 -49.17
C ALA A 15 40.80 -1.24 -48.20
N SER A 16 41.70 -0.59 -47.46
CA SER A 16 42.46 -1.21 -46.37
C SER A 16 41.56 -1.56 -45.18
N LEU A 17 40.70 -0.62 -44.77
CA LEU A 17 39.73 -0.82 -43.68
C LEU A 17 38.72 -1.91 -44.02
N LEU A 18 38.21 -1.97 -45.24
CA LEU A 18 37.29 -3.03 -45.70
C LEU A 18 37.95 -4.40 -45.71
N ARG A 19 39.23 -4.50 -46.10
CA ARG A 19 40.00 -5.75 -46.01
C ARG A 19 40.29 -6.17 -44.57
N GLN A 20 40.56 -5.22 -43.68
CA GLN A 20 40.72 -5.51 -42.25
C GLN A 20 39.40 -5.93 -41.60
N LEU A 21 38.27 -5.34 -42.02
CA LEU A 21 36.93 -5.72 -41.58
C LEU A 21 36.61 -7.14 -42.05
N GLY A 22 36.83 -7.46 -43.33
CA GLY A 22 36.62 -8.81 -43.88
C GLY A 22 37.48 -9.87 -43.19
N LYS A 23 38.75 -9.57 -42.86
CA LYS A 23 39.61 -10.48 -42.08
C LYS A 23 39.11 -10.66 -40.64
N ARG A 24 38.56 -9.63 -40.01
CA ARG A 24 37.98 -9.72 -38.66
C ARG A 24 36.66 -10.48 -38.63
N VAL A 25 35.82 -10.34 -39.66
CA VAL A 25 34.59 -11.12 -39.83
C VAL A 25 34.92 -12.60 -40.04
N ALA A 26 35.90 -12.92 -40.90
CA ALA A 26 36.36 -14.31 -41.07
C ALA A 26 36.98 -14.89 -39.78
N CYS A 27 37.66 -14.08 -38.97
CA CYS A 27 38.18 -14.50 -37.66
C CYS A 27 37.05 -14.75 -36.64
N LEU A 28 35.95 -13.99 -36.72
CA LEU A 28 34.77 -14.16 -35.88
C LEU A 28 33.97 -15.40 -36.30
N GLU A 29 33.81 -15.66 -37.60
CA GLU A 29 33.19 -16.87 -38.13
C GLU A 29 33.98 -18.13 -37.73
N ALA A 30 35.31 -18.04 -37.66
CA ALA A 30 36.17 -19.12 -37.17
C ALA A 30 36.18 -19.25 -35.63
N ALA A 31 35.72 -18.23 -34.88
CA ALA A 31 35.67 -18.21 -33.42
C ALA A 31 34.28 -18.59 -32.86
N VAL A 32 33.29 -18.88 -33.71
CA VAL A 32 32.00 -19.44 -33.29
C VAL A 32 32.21 -20.91 -32.92
N PRO A 33 32.01 -21.32 -31.65
CA PRO A 33 32.19 -22.70 -31.24
C PRO A 33 31.13 -23.60 -31.89
N SER A 34 31.52 -24.81 -32.27
CA SER A 34 30.57 -25.85 -32.67
C SER A 34 29.75 -26.33 -31.45
N PRO A 35 28.51 -26.81 -31.64
CA PRO A 35 27.59 -27.08 -30.55
C PRO A 35 28.12 -28.20 -29.66
N GLY A 36 28.61 -27.83 -28.48
CA GLY A 36 29.19 -28.75 -27.51
C GLY A 36 29.98 -28.10 -26.38
N GLN A 37 30.35 -26.82 -26.47
CA GLN A 37 31.04 -26.13 -25.38
C GLN A 37 30.55 -24.67 -25.25
N LEU A 38 29.65 -24.42 -24.30
CA LEU A 38 29.36 -23.09 -23.78
C LEU A 38 28.78 -23.24 -22.37
N GLU A 39 29.69 -23.37 -21.39
CA GLU A 39 29.45 -22.89 -20.03
C GLU A 39 30.15 -21.53 -19.88
N ASP A 40 29.40 -20.60 -19.29
CA ASP A 40 29.75 -19.30 -18.73
C ASP A 40 30.28 -18.14 -19.62
N ALA A 41 29.59 -17.00 -19.43
CA ALA A 41 29.99 -15.61 -19.68
C ALA A 41 29.97 -15.06 -21.12
N THR A 42 28.79 -14.93 -21.75
CA THR A 42 28.64 -14.16 -23.02
C THR A 42 27.38 -13.32 -23.19
N ALA A 43 26.67 -12.94 -22.11
CA ALA A 43 25.57 -11.96 -22.21
C ALA A 43 26.05 -10.49 -22.05
N VAL A 44 27.10 -10.24 -21.27
CA VAL A 44 27.53 -8.88 -20.89
C VAL A 44 28.41 -8.19 -21.96
N HIS A 45 29.02 -8.96 -22.87
CA HIS A 45 29.92 -8.40 -23.89
C HIS A 45 29.20 -7.97 -25.18
N LEU A 46 28.03 -8.52 -25.48
CA LEU A 46 27.28 -8.21 -26.71
C LEU A 46 26.57 -6.86 -26.61
N ASP A 47 25.91 -6.57 -25.49
CA ASP A 47 25.22 -5.29 -25.26
C ASP A 47 26.17 -4.09 -25.25
N ARG A 48 27.37 -4.26 -24.70
CA ARG A 48 28.39 -3.20 -24.68
C ARG A 48 28.92 -2.90 -26.09
N HIS A 49 28.95 -3.89 -27.00
CA HIS A 49 29.35 -3.68 -28.38
C HIS A 49 28.24 -3.11 -29.26
N CYS A 50 26.99 -3.48 -29.03
CA CYS A 50 25.84 -2.88 -29.72
C CYS A 50 25.69 -1.37 -29.39
N ALA A 51 25.84 -1.00 -28.12
CA ALA A 51 25.79 0.40 -27.67
C ALA A 51 26.91 1.26 -28.28
N ASP A 52 28.11 0.68 -28.47
CA ASP A 52 29.27 1.38 -29.02
C ASP A 52 29.20 1.56 -30.55
N ILE A 53 28.42 0.71 -31.24
CA ILE A 53 28.09 0.85 -32.67
C ILE A 53 27.02 1.92 -32.87
N GLU A 54 25.96 1.92 -32.04
CA GLU A 54 24.92 2.97 -32.06
C GLU A 54 25.52 4.35 -31.81
N HIS A 55 26.40 4.47 -30.82
CA HIS A 55 27.03 5.74 -30.49
C HIS A 55 27.87 6.30 -31.65
N ARG A 56 28.61 5.44 -32.35
CA ARG A 56 29.43 5.84 -33.49
C ARG A 56 28.60 6.19 -34.73
N LEU A 57 27.45 5.54 -34.93
CA LEU A 57 26.50 5.88 -36.00
C LEU A 57 25.86 7.26 -35.76
N VAL A 58 25.46 7.55 -34.52
CA VAL A 58 24.87 8.85 -34.15
C VAL A 58 25.86 10.00 -34.32
N LEU A 59 27.13 9.80 -33.98
CA LEU A 59 28.18 10.81 -34.18
C LEU A 59 28.40 11.11 -35.68
N LYS A 60 28.44 10.07 -36.52
CA LYS A 60 28.60 10.23 -37.98
C LYS A 60 27.39 10.88 -38.64
N LEU A 61 26.18 10.59 -38.15
CA LEU A 61 24.96 11.26 -38.63
C LEU A 61 24.99 12.75 -38.30
N LYS A 62 25.44 13.13 -37.09
CA LYS A 62 25.59 14.53 -36.68
C LYS A 62 26.61 15.29 -37.54
N GLU A 63 27.76 14.69 -37.85
CA GLU A 63 28.75 15.28 -38.77
C GLU A 63 28.19 15.48 -40.19
N THR A 64 27.40 14.51 -40.66
CA THR A 64 26.77 14.57 -41.99
C THR A 64 25.70 15.68 -42.07
N VAL A 65 24.90 15.84 -41.01
CA VAL A 65 23.90 16.93 -40.92
C VAL A 65 24.58 18.30 -40.81
N ALA A 66 25.66 18.43 -40.02
CA ALA A 66 26.42 19.67 -39.92
C ALA A 66 27.07 20.08 -41.25
N THR A 67 27.50 19.11 -42.06
CA THR A 67 28.07 19.35 -43.39
C THR A 67 27.00 19.79 -44.39
N ARG A 68 25.79 19.21 -44.31
CA ARG A 68 24.62 19.63 -45.12
C ARG A 68 24.24 21.07 -44.85
N ASP A 69 24.15 21.45 -43.58
CA ASP A 69 23.70 22.78 -43.18
C ASP A 69 24.73 23.85 -43.61
N ARG A 70 26.04 23.52 -43.54
CA ARG A 70 27.13 24.39 -44.03
C ARG A 70 27.04 24.62 -45.56
N LEU A 71 26.72 23.58 -46.33
CA LEU A 71 26.52 23.69 -47.79
C LEU A 71 25.23 24.47 -48.16
N GLN A 72 24.19 24.39 -47.32
CA GLN A 72 22.95 25.16 -47.50
C GLN A 72 23.13 26.65 -47.14
N ASP A 73 24.08 26.96 -46.26
CA ASP A 73 24.44 28.35 -45.93
C ASP A 73 25.34 28.97 -47.00
N GLU A 74 26.30 28.23 -47.56
CA GLU A 74 27.09 28.66 -48.74
C GLU A 74 26.22 28.89 -49.98
N ALA A 75 25.18 28.07 -50.19
CA ALA A 75 24.21 28.26 -51.27
C ALA A 75 23.36 29.53 -51.09
N ARG A 76 23.04 29.91 -49.85
CA ARG A 76 22.30 31.14 -49.52
C ARG A 76 23.16 32.39 -49.67
N GLU A 77 24.44 32.33 -49.31
CA GLU A 77 25.40 33.42 -49.54
C GLU A 77 25.64 33.67 -51.03
N THR A 78 25.71 32.61 -51.84
CA THR A 78 25.89 32.74 -53.30
C THR A 78 24.67 33.36 -53.99
N HIS A 79 23.45 33.12 -53.48
CA HIS A 79 22.22 33.72 -53.99
C HIS A 79 22.08 35.21 -53.63
N ALA A 80 22.65 35.65 -52.50
CA ALA A 80 22.63 37.05 -52.06
C ALA A 80 23.59 37.96 -52.86
N VAL A 81 24.69 37.40 -53.39
CA VAL A 81 25.66 38.13 -54.23
C VAL A 81 25.17 38.28 -55.68
N LEU A 82 24.30 37.38 -56.16
CA LEU A 82 23.75 37.42 -57.51
C LEU A 82 22.60 38.43 -57.69
N SER A 83 22.02 38.95 -56.61
CA SER A 83 20.89 39.90 -56.68
C SER A 83 21.28 41.38 -56.88
N SER A 84 22.58 41.71 -57.03
CA SER A 84 23.05 43.11 -57.02
C SER A 84 23.82 43.57 -58.28
N LEU A 85 23.69 42.91 -59.44
CA LEU A 85 24.44 43.27 -60.65
C LEU A 85 23.53 43.71 -61.82
N THR A 86 23.89 44.83 -62.44
CA THR A 86 23.13 45.57 -63.47
C THR A 86 23.44 45.18 -64.92
N THR A 87 22.56 45.66 -65.81
CA THR A 87 22.13 45.16 -67.12
C THR A 87 23.13 45.15 -68.29
N GLU A 88 24.42 45.42 -68.08
CA GLU A 88 25.38 45.55 -69.20
C GLU A 88 26.39 44.38 -69.33
N SER A 89 26.33 43.41 -68.42
CA SER A 89 27.23 42.23 -68.42
C SER A 89 26.60 40.95 -69.01
N LEU A 90 25.35 41.01 -69.46
CA LEU A 90 24.54 39.83 -69.79
C LEU A 90 24.93 39.12 -71.11
N ALA A 91 25.56 39.81 -72.06
CA ALA A 91 25.88 39.21 -73.36
C ALA A 91 27.18 38.37 -73.37
N ARG A 92 28.15 38.66 -72.49
CA ARG A 92 29.40 37.86 -72.38
C ARG A 92 29.30 36.73 -71.36
N VAL A 93 28.34 36.83 -70.44
CA VAL A 93 28.06 35.82 -69.42
C VAL A 93 27.21 34.68 -69.99
N HIS A 94 26.36 34.94 -70.99
CA HIS A 94 25.47 33.93 -71.59
C HIS A 94 26.24 32.75 -72.21
N ASP A 95 27.27 33.00 -73.02
CA ASP A 95 28.02 31.94 -73.70
C ASP A 95 28.92 31.13 -72.74
N SER A 96 29.49 31.78 -71.71
CA SER A 96 30.29 31.10 -70.69
C SER A 96 29.42 30.32 -69.70
N HIS A 97 28.22 30.81 -69.38
CA HIS A 97 27.24 30.08 -68.58
C HIS A 97 26.67 28.90 -69.34
N GLN A 98 26.40 28.98 -70.64
CA GLN A 98 25.82 27.87 -71.37
C GLN A 98 26.76 26.65 -71.41
N ALA A 99 28.07 26.87 -71.61
CA ALA A 99 29.08 25.82 -71.53
C ALA A 99 29.25 25.27 -70.09
N ARG A 100 29.19 26.13 -69.07
CA ARG A 100 29.33 25.73 -67.67
C ARG A 100 28.09 25.01 -67.13
N THR A 101 26.91 25.41 -67.57
CA THR A 101 25.63 24.75 -67.26
C THR A 101 25.58 23.38 -67.91
N GLN A 102 26.01 23.23 -69.18
CA GLN A 102 26.11 21.91 -69.81
C GLN A 102 27.14 21.00 -69.11
N ALA A 103 28.26 21.54 -68.65
CA ALA A 103 29.24 20.78 -67.87
C ALA A 103 28.73 20.39 -66.48
N LEU A 104 27.98 21.27 -65.82
CA LEU A 104 27.34 21.01 -64.53
C LEU A 104 26.17 20.02 -64.66
N GLU A 105 25.37 20.10 -65.71
CA GLU A 105 24.32 19.12 -66.02
C GLU A 105 24.93 17.74 -66.28
N ALA A 106 26.02 17.67 -67.05
CA ALA A 106 26.75 16.43 -67.27
C ALA A 106 27.35 15.85 -65.96
N GLN A 107 27.88 16.71 -65.08
CA GLN A 107 28.35 16.28 -63.75
C GLN A 107 27.19 15.84 -62.85
N LEU A 108 26.06 16.52 -62.88
CA LEU A 108 24.90 16.18 -62.06
C LEU A 108 24.28 14.85 -62.50
N VAL A 109 24.23 14.59 -63.82
CA VAL A 109 23.82 13.29 -64.37
C VAL A 109 24.79 12.19 -63.96
N ALA A 110 26.10 12.42 -64.06
CA ALA A 110 27.11 11.45 -63.62
C ALA A 110 27.06 11.17 -62.10
N GLU A 111 26.81 12.20 -61.28
CA GLU A 111 26.66 12.07 -59.83
C GLU A 111 25.35 11.34 -59.48
N HIS A 112 24.27 11.61 -60.22
CA HIS A 112 22.99 10.93 -60.07
C HIS A 112 23.11 9.44 -60.43
N ASP A 113 23.83 9.10 -61.51
CA ASP A 113 24.09 7.72 -61.89
C ASP A 113 24.96 7.00 -60.85
N ARG A 114 25.99 7.65 -60.30
CA ARG A 114 26.80 7.09 -59.20
C ARG A 114 25.98 6.85 -57.94
N ARG A 115 25.11 7.81 -57.58
CA ARG A 115 24.22 7.69 -56.44
C ARG A 115 23.23 6.54 -56.63
N ARG A 116 22.68 6.39 -57.84
CA ARG A 116 21.77 5.30 -58.18
C ARG A 116 22.44 3.93 -58.11
N VAL A 117 23.70 3.83 -58.56
CA VAL A 117 24.52 2.62 -58.42
C VAL A 117 24.82 2.32 -56.95
N PHE A 118 25.15 3.33 -56.15
CA PHE A 118 25.40 3.18 -54.72
C PHE A 118 24.13 2.78 -53.93
N GLU A 119 23.00 3.41 -54.22
CA GLU A 119 21.70 3.08 -53.63
C GLU A 119 21.29 1.65 -53.99
N SER A 120 21.47 1.24 -55.26
CA SER A 120 21.23 -0.14 -55.69
C SER A 120 22.17 -1.15 -54.99
N ALA A 121 23.44 -0.79 -54.76
CA ALA A 121 24.37 -1.63 -54.01
C ALA A 121 23.99 -1.74 -52.52
N CYS A 122 23.55 -0.64 -51.91
CA CYS A 122 23.06 -0.62 -50.53
C CYS A 122 21.77 -1.43 -50.38
N GLU A 123 20.85 -1.31 -51.34
CA GLU A 123 19.60 -2.07 -51.36
C GLU A 123 19.87 -3.57 -51.54
N THR A 124 20.86 -3.92 -52.38
CA THR A 124 21.33 -5.31 -52.53
C THR A 124 21.93 -5.85 -51.22
N GLN A 125 22.77 -5.08 -50.53
CA GLN A 125 23.33 -5.49 -49.23
C GLN A 125 22.27 -5.56 -48.14
N TRP A 126 21.29 -4.65 -48.14
CA TRP A 126 20.16 -4.68 -47.23
C TRP A 126 19.29 -5.92 -47.44
N GLN A 127 19.04 -6.28 -48.70
CA GLN A 127 18.32 -7.52 -49.04
C GLN A 127 19.11 -8.77 -48.62
N GLN A 128 20.43 -8.78 -48.78
CA GLN A 128 21.29 -9.87 -48.28
C GLN A 128 21.27 -9.98 -46.76
N LEU A 129 21.32 -8.85 -46.05
CA LEU A 129 21.21 -8.82 -44.58
C LEU A 129 19.83 -9.27 -44.11
N HIS A 130 18.77 -8.81 -44.78
CA HIS A 130 17.40 -9.22 -44.47
C HIS A 130 17.20 -10.72 -44.68
N MET A 131 17.73 -11.27 -45.78
CA MET A 131 17.69 -12.70 -46.06
C MET A 131 18.51 -13.52 -45.06
N ALA A 132 19.65 -13.00 -44.59
CA ALA A 132 20.43 -13.63 -43.53
C ALA A 132 19.68 -13.62 -42.18
N ILE A 133 19.01 -12.52 -41.84
CA ILE A 133 18.18 -12.40 -40.64
C ILE A 133 16.99 -13.38 -40.71
N GLU A 134 16.31 -13.47 -41.85
CA GLU A 134 15.21 -14.41 -42.04
C GLU A 134 15.68 -15.87 -42.01
N LEU A 135 16.89 -16.15 -42.51
CA LEU A 135 17.50 -17.49 -42.39
C LEU A 135 17.82 -17.84 -40.92
N VAL A 136 18.35 -16.90 -40.15
CA VAL A 136 18.61 -17.08 -38.71
C VAL A 136 17.31 -17.26 -37.94
N LYS A 137 16.27 -16.46 -38.24
CA LYS A 137 14.93 -16.65 -37.66
C LYS A 137 14.36 -18.02 -37.99
N ALA A 138 14.44 -18.45 -39.25
CA ALA A 138 13.96 -19.77 -39.65
C ALA A 138 14.73 -20.92 -38.96
N GLN A 139 16.03 -20.73 -38.72
CA GLN A 139 16.86 -21.67 -37.96
C GLN A 139 16.50 -21.68 -36.46
N CYS A 140 16.24 -20.51 -35.85
CA CYS A 140 15.74 -20.40 -34.48
C CYS A 140 14.36 -21.05 -34.35
N ASP A 141 13.42 -20.79 -35.27
CA ASP A 141 12.10 -21.42 -35.28
C ASP A 141 12.19 -22.94 -35.48
N ALA A 142 13.15 -23.43 -36.28
CA ALA A 142 13.41 -24.86 -36.46
C ALA A 142 14.01 -25.51 -35.20
N PHE A 143 14.91 -24.79 -34.51
CA PHE A 143 15.45 -25.21 -33.23
C PHE A 143 14.35 -25.25 -32.15
N GLU A 144 13.55 -24.20 -32.03
CA GLU A 144 12.40 -24.13 -31.11
C GLU A 144 11.38 -25.24 -31.39
N ARG A 145 11.06 -25.53 -32.65
CA ARG A 145 10.18 -26.66 -33.00
C ARG A 145 10.79 -28.01 -32.61
N THR A 146 12.11 -28.15 -32.71
CA THR A 146 12.81 -29.38 -32.33
C THR A 146 12.85 -29.53 -30.81
N GLU A 147 13.15 -28.47 -30.07
CA GLU A 147 13.08 -28.42 -28.60
C GLU A 147 11.66 -28.68 -28.09
N HIS A 148 10.64 -28.06 -28.70
CA HIS A 148 9.25 -28.31 -28.35
C HIS A 148 8.81 -29.75 -28.65
N ALA A 149 9.37 -30.40 -29.68
CA ALA A 149 9.13 -31.80 -29.98
C ALA A 149 9.85 -32.75 -29.00
N GLN A 150 11.07 -32.40 -28.56
CA GLN A 150 11.80 -33.13 -27.52
C GLN A 150 11.12 -33.00 -26.17
N LEU A 151 10.67 -31.80 -25.81
CA LEU A 151 9.93 -31.51 -24.60
C LEU A 151 8.59 -32.26 -24.58
N ARG A 152 7.85 -32.31 -25.69
CA ARG A 152 6.63 -33.14 -25.81
C ARG A 152 6.91 -34.63 -25.61
N LYS A 153 7.95 -35.17 -26.25
CA LYS A 153 8.34 -36.58 -26.05
C LYS A 153 8.74 -36.86 -24.60
N TRP A 154 9.43 -35.94 -23.95
CA TRP A 154 9.78 -36.05 -22.54
C TRP A 154 8.53 -35.99 -21.65
N MET A 155 7.60 -35.07 -21.92
CA MET A 155 6.33 -34.94 -21.19
C MET A 155 5.44 -36.17 -21.36
N ASP A 156 5.34 -36.74 -22.56
CA ASP A 156 4.58 -37.98 -22.82
C ASP A 156 5.22 -39.17 -22.08
N ALA A 157 6.56 -39.22 -22.01
CA ALA A 157 7.28 -40.22 -21.23
C ALA A 157 7.06 -40.05 -19.70
N GLN A 158 7.01 -38.81 -19.19
CA GLN A 158 6.68 -38.57 -17.78
C GLN A 158 5.22 -38.91 -17.47
N THR A 159 4.29 -38.59 -18.38
CA THR A 159 2.86 -38.90 -18.23
C THR A 159 2.63 -40.41 -18.17
N THR A 160 3.29 -41.17 -19.04
CA THR A 160 3.24 -42.64 -19.03
C THR A 160 3.86 -43.23 -17.76
N ARG A 161 4.98 -42.67 -17.30
CA ARG A 161 5.65 -43.10 -16.06
C ARG A 161 4.79 -42.81 -14.83
N HIS A 162 4.09 -41.68 -14.80
CA HIS A 162 3.20 -41.29 -13.72
C HIS A 162 1.93 -42.14 -13.69
N ALA A 163 1.35 -42.49 -14.84
CA ALA A 163 0.24 -43.44 -14.92
C ALA A 163 0.62 -44.82 -14.34
N GLN A 164 1.81 -45.34 -14.69
CA GLN A 164 2.32 -46.62 -14.16
C GLN A 164 2.70 -46.58 -12.67
N LEU A 165 2.98 -45.40 -12.11
CA LEU A 165 3.20 -45.20 -10.68
C LEU A 165 1.86 -45.07 -9.93
N ALA A 166 0.87 -44.40 -10.53
CA ALA A 166 -0.46 -44.28 -9.99
C ALA A 166 -1.15 -45.66 -9.87
N ASP A 167 -1.03 -46.52 -10.88
CA ASP A 167 -1.58 -47.88 -10.83
C ASP A 167 -0.90 -48.75 -9.76
N ARG A 168 0.42 -48.58 -9.56
CA ARG A 168 1.17 -49.27 -8.50
C ARG A 168 0.76 -48.80 -7.10
N TYR A 169 0.61 -47.49 -6.91
CA TYR A 169 0.17 -46.95 -5.62
C TYR A 169 -1.29 -47.27 -5.32
N ALA A 170 -2.16 -47.35 -6.34
CA ALA A 170 -3.53 -47.80 -6.16
C ALA A 170 -3.60 -49.25 -5.66
N ALA A 171 -2.74 -50.13 -6.17
CA ALA A 171 -2.63 -51.52 -5.71
C ALA A 171 -2.09 -51.62 -4.27
N GLU A 172 -1.04 -50.87 -3.91
CA GLU A 172 -0.52 -50.84 -2.53
C GLU A 172 -1.53 -50.28 -1.53
N ILE A 173 -2.29 -49.25 -1.91
CA ILE A 173 -3.34 -48.66 -1.05
C ILE A 173 -4.48 -49.67 -0.82
N ALA A 174 -4.85 -50.46 -1.83
CA ALA A 174 -5.86 -51.51 -1.68
C ALA A 174 -5.40 -52.61 -0.71
N ASP A 175 -4.13 -53.00 -0.78
CA ASP A 175 -3.54 -54.02 0.11
C ASP A 175 -3.47 -53.52 1.56
N LEU A 176 -3.02 -52.27 1.75
CA LEU A 176 -2.99 -51.62 3.06
C LEU A 176 -4.38 -51.45 3.68
N ARG A 177 -5.41 -51.14 2.88
CA ARG A 177 -6.81 -51.07 3.36
C ARG A 177 -7.30 -52.43 3.85
N THR A 178 -6.93 -53.51 3.16
CA THR A 178 -7.30 -54.88 3.56
C THR A 178 -6.63 -55.26 4.88
N VAL A 179 -5.35 -54.94 5.04
CA VAL A 179 -4.60 -55.17 6.30
C VAL A 179 -5.16 -54.33 7.45
N ALA A 180 -5.51 -53.07 7.19
CA ALA A 180 -6.10 -52.18 8.20
C ALA A 180 -7.48 -52.67 8.66
N SER A 181 -8.33 -53.14 7.73
CA SER A 181 -9.65 -53.67 8.07
C SER A 181 -9.56 -54.92 8.94
N GLY A 182 -8.65 -55.85 8.63
CA GLY A 182 -8.43 -57.05 9.45
C GLY A 182 -7.88 -56.74 10.85
N ARG A 183 -7.08 -55.68 11.01
CA ARG A 183 -6.63 -55.22 12.33
C ARG A 183 -7.74 -54.54 13.13
N LEU A 184 -8.63 -53.82 12.47
CA LEU A 184 -9.78 -53.17 13.12
C LEU A 184 -10.74 -54.22 13.70
N GLU A 185 -11.06 -55.26 12.92
CA GLU A 185 -11.90 -56.37 13.38
C GLU A 185 -11.28 -57.12 14.59
N ALA A 186 -9.96 -57.29 14.60
CA ALA A 186 -9.27 -57.91 15.74
C ALA A 186 -9.32 -57.05 17.02
N VAL A 187 -9.24 -55.72 16.88
CA VAL A 187 -9.38 -54.78 18.00
C VAL A 187 -10.81 -54.74 18.51
N GLU A 188 -11.81 -54.75 17.62
CA GLU A 188 -13.23 -54.81 17.97
C GLU A 188 -13.58 -56.10 18.72
N ALA A 189 -13.06 -57.25 18.28
CA ALA A 189 -13.21 -58.53 18.97
C ALA A 189 -12.58 -58.50 20.37
N THR A 190 -11.40 -57.89 20.51
CA THR A 190 -10.71 -57.75 21.80
C THR A 190 -11.49 -56.82 22.73
N LEU A 191 -12.06 -55.74 22.21
CA LEU A 191 -12.87 -54.79 22.98
C LEU A 191 -14.18 -55.42 23.45
N ALA A 192 -14.81 -56.24 22.62
CA ALA A 192 -16.01 -57.00 23.00
C ALA A 192 -15.71 -57.99 24.15
N ASP A 193 -14.60 -58.72 24.08
CA ASP A 193 -14.17 -59.65 25.14
C ASP A 193 -13.88 -58.92 26.47
N LYS A 194 -13.18 -57.78 26.42
CA LYS A 194 -12.93 -56.95 27.61
C LYS A 194 -14.21 -56.35 28.19
N THR A 195 -15.17 -55.99 27.35
CA THR A 195 -16.46 -55.45 27.79
C THR A 195 -17.30 -56.54 28.50
N ALA A 196 -17.30 -57.77 27.97
CA ALA A 196 -17.95 -58.90 28.60
C ALA A 196 -17.33 -59.25 29.97
N LEU A 197 -16.00 -59.22 30.07
CA LEU A 197 -15.28 -59.40 31.34
C LEU A 197 -15.61 -58.32 32.37
N LEU A 198 -15.70 -57.06 31.95
CA LEU A 198 -16.09 -55.95 32.82
C LEU A 198 -17.54 -56.07 33.29
N GLN A 199 -18.46 -56.48 32.43
CA GLN A 199 -19.85 -56.73 32.82
C GLN A 199 -19.96 -57.89 33.81
N ALA A 200 -19.23 -58.98 33.59
CA ALA A 200 -19.20 -60.11 34.53
C ALA A 200 -18.61 -59.70 35.91
N ALA A 201 -17.54 -58.89 35.91
CA ALA A 201 -16.96 -58.35 37.14
C ALA A 201 -17.94 -57.41 37.86
N HIS A 202 -18.66 -56.56 37.13
CA HIS A 202 -19.68 -55.67 37.68
C HIS A 202 -20.83 -56.43 38.34
N THR A 203 -21.39 -57.45 37.66
CA THR A 203 -22.45 -58.30 38.24
C THR A 203 -21.96 -59.09 39.47
N THR A 204 -20.69 -59.48 39.49
CA THR A 204 -20.09 -60.14 40.66
C THR A 204 -19.96 -59.18 41.84
N LEU A 205 -19.51 -57.95 41.58
CA LEU A 205 -19.45 -56.87 42.58
C LEU A 205 -20.83 -56.53 43.15
N GLU A 206 -21.86 -56.43 42.30
CA GLU A 206 -23.24 -56.21 42.75
C GLU A 206 -23.73 -57.33 43.68
N LYS A 207 -23.43 -58.60 43.37
CA LYS A 207 -23.76 -59.74 44.23
C LYS A 207 -23.01 -59.70 45.56
N VAL A 208 -21.72 -59.34 45.56
CA VAL A 208 -20.91 -59.22 46.79
C VAL A 208 -21.42 -58.08 47.67
N ILE A 209 -21.76 -56.93 47.07
CA ILE A 209 -22.31 -55.79 47.80
C ILE A 209 -23.69 -56.14 48.39
N ALA A 210 -24.57 -56.80 47.62
CA ALA A 210 -25.86 -57.25 48.12
C ALA A 210 -25.74 -58.28 49.26
N ALA A 211 -24.80 -59.21 49.16
CA ALA A 211 -24.51 -60.20 50.20
C ALA A 211 -23.92 -59.56 51.47
N GLU A 212 -23.04 -58.56 51.34
CA GLU A 212 -22.44 -57.85 52.48
C GLU A 212 -23.47 -56.94 53.18
N ILE A 213 -24.41 -56.34 52.44
CA ILE A 213 -25.54 -55.58 53.01
C ILE A 213 -26.47 -56.51 53.80
N GLN A 214 -26.81 -57.71 53.28
CA GLN A 214 -27.57 -58.71 54.03
C GLN A 214 -26.82 -59.22 55.27
N LYS A 215 -25.51 -59.45 55.16
CA LYS A 215 -24.66 -59.91 56.27
C LYS A 215 -24.57 -58.88 57.39
N ARG A 216 -24.48 -57.58 57.05
CA ARG A 216 -24.44 -56.50 58.05
C ARG A 216 -25.81 -56.23 58.68
N ALA A 217 -26.90 -56.41 57.93
CA ALA A 217 -28.26 -56.35 58.48
C ALA A 217 -28.59 -57.52 59.44
N ALA A 218 -28.04 -58.73 59.20
CA ALA A 218 -28.16 -59.87 60.11
C ALA A 218 -27.26 -59.74 61.35
N GLY A 219 -26.05 -59.20 61.19
CA GLY A 219 -25.10 -58.99 62.30
C GLY A 219 -25.55 -57.93 63.32
N GLU A 220 -26.30 -56.90 62.91
CA GLU A 220 -26.77 -55.85 63.83
C GLU A 220 -27.87 -56.33 64.80
N VAL A 221 -28.65 -57.35 64.42
CA VAL A 221 -29.70 -57.95 65.25
C VAL A 221 -29.14 -59.01 66.21
N GLU A 222 -28.09 -59.75 65.81
CA GLU A 222 -27.40 -60.71 66.70
C GLU A 222 -26.48 -60.02 67.73
N LEU A 223 -25.82 -58.91 67.37
CA LEU A 223 -24.93 -58.16 68.28
C LEU A 223 -25.66 -57.45 69.42
N ARG A 224 -26.92 -56.99 69.21
CA ARG A 224 -27.73 -56.39 70.27
C ARG A 224 -28.29 -57.42 71.27
N THR A 225 -28.34 -58.69 70.88
CA THR A 225 -28.90 -59.78 71.71
C THR A 225 -27.80 -60.58 72.42
N ALA A 226 -26.58 -60.66 71.86
CA ALA A 226 -25.41 -61.32 72.46
C ALA A 226 -24.63 -60.46 73.48
N TYR A 227 -24.69 -59.12 73.36
CA TYR A 227 -24.02 -58.19 74.29
C TYR A 227 -24.67 -58.18 75.68
N ALA A 228 -25.97 -58.44 75.79
CA ALA A 228 -26.68 -58.54 77.07
C ALA A 228 -26.43 -59.85 77.84
N SER A 229 -25.99 -60.93 77.17
CA SER A 229 -25.80 -62.27 77.80
C SER A 229 -24.34 -62.59 78.19
N SER A 230 -23.35 -61.91 77.60
CA SER A 230 -21.92 -62.22 77.80
C SER A 230 -21.28 -61.45 78.98
N LEU A 231 -21.88 -60.33 79.38
CA LEU A 231 -21.47 -59.52 80.53
C LEU A 231 -21.72 -60.23 81.88
N GLU A 232 -22.64 -61.21 81.93
CA GLU A 232 -22.90 -62.04 83.11
C GLU A 232 -21.92 -63.22 83.27
N LYS A 233 -21.35 -63.77 82.18
CA LYS A 233 -20.48 -64.97 82.22
C LYS A 233 -18.99 -64.67 82.45
N LEU A 234 -18.49 -63.52 81.98
CA LEU A 234 -17.08 -63.15 82.15
C LEU A 234 -16.73 -62.80 83.62
N HIS A 235 -17.73 -62.51 84.45
CA HIS A 235 -17.57 -62.21 85.87
C HIS A 235 -17.31 -63.46 86.73
N GLU A 236 -17.65 -64.65 86.26
CA GLU A 236 -17.54 -65.91 87.04
C GLU A 236 -16.25 -66.69 86.81
N GLN A 237 -15.66 -66.61 85.61
CA GLN A 237 -14.52 -67.47 85.25
C GLN A 237 -13.16 -66.89 85.68
N TRP A 238 -13.06 -65.56 85.85
CA TRP A 238 -11.92 -64.86 86.43
C TRP A 238 -11.61 -65.29 87.89
N ARG A 239 -12.51 -66.04 88.54
CA ARG A 239 -12.29 -66.65 89.85
C ARG A 239 -11.50 -67.97 89.85
N LEU A 240 -11.39 -68.69 88.72
CA LEU A 240 -10.91 -70.08 88.74
C LEU A 240 -9.45 -70.25 88.28
N GLU A 241 -8.89 -69.30 87.53
CA GLU A 241 -7.52 -69.33 86.99
C GLU A 241 -6.42 -69.05 88.04
N MET A 242 -6.78 -69.01 89.33
CA MET A 242 -5.90 -68.68 90.46
C MET A 242 -5.32 -69.89 91.22
N LYS A 243 -5.23 -71.12 90.66
CA LYS A 243 -4.95 -72.29 91.52
C LYS A 243 -3.83 -73.31 91.25
N THR A 244 -2.99 -73.30 90.21
CA THR A 244 -1.87 -74.31 90.13
C THR A 244 -0.93 -74.06 88.93
N ALA A 245 0.30 -73.52 89.08
CA ALA A 245 1.61 -74.18 89.36
C ALA A 245 2.16 -75.06 88.20
N GLY A 246 3.43 -75.14 87.77
CA GLY A 246 4.74 -74.57 88.15
C GLY A 246 5.89 -75.61 87.98
N MET A 247 6.92 -75.32 87.13
CA MET A 247 8.38 -75.76 87.17
C MET A 247 8.78 -77.28 87.11
N PRO A 248 10.08 -77.72 86.94
CA PRO A 248 11.34 -77.13 86.40
C PRO A 248 12.33 -78.08 85.61
N HIS A 249 13.44 -77.49 85.12
CA HIS A 249 14.66 -78.04 84.49
C HIS A 249 15.80 -78.46 85.47
N ALA A 250 16.77 -79.28 85.01
CA ALA A 250 18.20 -79.11 85.37
C ALA A 250 19.20 -80.00 84.59
N ALA A 251 18.81 -81.20 84.11
CA ALA A 251 19.77 -82.16 83.54
C ALA A 251 20.17 -81.89 82.06
N ALA A 252 19.39 -81.11 81.31
CA ALA A 252 19.57 -80.91 79.86
C ALA A 252 20.71 -79.94 79.47
N ILE A 253 21.25 -79.19 80.43
CA ILE A 253 22.16 -78.06 80.15
C ILE A 253 23.57 -78.54 79.75
N ALA A 254 23.99 -79.74 80.17
CA ALA A 254 25.32 -80.27 79.83
C ALA A 254 25.43 -80.71 78.35
N THR A 255 24.35 -81.28 77.78
CA THR A 255 24.34 -81.78 76.38
C THR A 255 24.39 -80.65 75.36
N LEU A 256 23.85 -79.48 75.70
CA LEU A 256 23.79 -78.32 74.80
C LEU A 256 25.18 -77.76 74.46
N GLN A 257 26.14 -77.81 75.38
CA GLN A 257 27.44 -77.19 75.17
C GLN A 257 28.31 -77.91 74.13
N ALA A 258 28.10 -79.22 73.89
CA ALA A 258 28.81 -79.97 72.85
C ALA A 258 28.27 -79.65 71.45
N ASN A 259 26.95 -79.52 71.30
CA ASN A 259 26.30 -79.24 70.01
C ASN A 259 26.62 -77.86 69.45
N VAL A 260 26.85 -76.86 70.32
CA VAL A 260 27.15 -75.48 69.90
C VAL A 260 28.47 -75.38 69.12
N ARG A 261 29.48 -76.23 69.41
CA ARG A 261 30.76 -76.17 68.69
C ARG A 261 30.67 -76.69 67.26
N ALA A 262 29.92 -77.77 67.03
CA ALA A 262 29.72 -78.34 65.69
C ALA A 262 28.93 -77.39 64.76
N VAL A 263 28.00 -76.61 65.31
CA VAL A 263 27.26 -75.59 64.55
C VAL A 263 28.17 -74.44 64.07
N GLY A 264 29.21 -74.10 64.84
CA GLY A 264 30.14 -73.02 64.49
C GLY A 264 30.96 -73.28 63.22
N ASP A 265 31.30 -74.53 62.92
CA ASP A 265 32.08 -74.88 61.72
C ASP A 265 31.22 -74.87 60.44
N VAL A 266 29.96 -75.31 60.53
CA VAL A 266 29.00 -75.27 59.41
C VAL A 266 28.67 -73.82 59.03
N HIS A 267 28.54 -72.92 60.02
CA HIS A 267 28.20 -71.53 59.77
C HIS A 267 29.30 -70.78 58.98
N ARG A 268 30.58 -71.12 59.20
CA ARG A 268 31.69 -70.53 58.43
C ARG A 268 31.71 -70.96 56.96
N ALA A 269 31.39 -72.22 56.68
CA ALA A 269 31.31 -72.73 55.32
C ALA A 269 30.12 -72.13 54.54
N GLN A 270 28.99 -71.88 55.22
CA GLN A 270 27.83 -71.23 54.62
C GLN A 270 28.13 -69.76 54.23
N ALA A 271 28.79 -68.99 55.11
CA ALA A 271 29.12 -67.59 54.84
C ALA A 271 29.99 -67.42 53.57
N GLN A 272 30.95 -68.32 53.34
CA GLN A 272 31.81 -68.29 52.14
C GLN A 272 31.05 -68.61 50.85
N LEU A 273 29.97 -69.41 50.92
CA LEU A 273 29.13 -69.73 49.76
C LEU A 273 28.20 -68.55 49.41
N GLU A 274 27.64 -67.89 50.43
CA GLU A 274 26.78 -66.71 50.28
C GLU A 274 27.54 -65.54 49.65
N GLU A 275 28.81 -65.33 50.03
CA GLU A 275 29.67 -64.29 49.45
C GLU A 275 29.88 -64.51 47.94
N ARG A 276 30.21 -65.74 47.52
CA ARG A 276 30.38 -66.09 46.10
C ARG A 276 29.08 -65.99 45.29
N GLN A 277 27.94 -66.29 45.90
CA GLN A 277 26.64 -66.11 45.25
C GLN A 277 26.31 -64.63 45.05
N THR A 278 26.60 -63.79 46.05
CA THR A 278 26.36 -62.35 46.00
C THR A 278 27.22 -61.67 44.92
N GLU A 279 28.48 -62.10 44.78
CA GLU A 279 29.39 -61.60 43.76
C GLU A 279 28.93 -61.98 42.34
N ARG A 280 28.53 -63.24 42.11
CA ARG A 280 27.96 -63.67 40.82
C ARG A 280 26.64 -62.96 40.49
N HIS A 281 25.79 -62.73 41.49
CA HIS A 281 24.53 -62.02 41.29
C HIS A 281 24.75 -60.57 40.89
N SER A 282 25.74 -59.90 41.51
CA SER A 282 26.11 -58.51 41.18
C SER A 282 26.65 -58.40 39.75
N GLN A 283 27.52 -59.32 39.33
CA GLN A 283 28.04 -59.36 37.95
C GLN A 283 26.93 -59.58 36.91
N LEU A 284 25.95 -60.44 37.21
CA LEU A 284 24.80 -60.67 36.32
C LEU A 284 23.89 -59.43 36.22
N LEU A 285 23.64 -58.75 37.34
CA LEU A 285 22.87 -57.50 37.37
C LEU A 285 23.54 -56.41 36.54
N GLU A 286 24.86 -56.26 36.65
CA GLU A 286 25.62 -55.27 35.91
C GLU A 286 25.61 -55.56 34.39
N SER A 287 25.71 -56.85 34.00
CA SER A 287 25.60 -57.24 32.59
C SER A 287 24.18 -57.00 32.05
N GLN A 288 23.14 -57.27 32.85
CA GLN A 288 21.74 -57.03 32.48
C GLN A 288 21.44 -55.53 32.35
N GLN A 289 21.93 -54.70 33.27
CA GLN A 289 21.79 -53.25 33.21
C GLN A 289 22.50 -52.66 32.00
N THR A 290 23.69 -53.17 31.66
CA THR A 290 24.43 -52.74 30.48
C THR A 290 23.69 -53.11 29.19
N ALA A 291 23.14 -54.32 29.10
CA ALA A 291 22.32 -54.75 27.97
C ALA A 291 21.03 -53.94 27.84
N LEU A 292 20.31 -53.69 28.94
CA LEU A 292 19.13 -52.84 28.96
C LEU A 292 19.44 -51.39 28.56
N GLY A 293 20.58 -50.84 28.99
CA GLY A 293 21.04 -49.51 28.59
C GLY A 293 21.35 -49.41 27.10
N ALA A 294 21.91 -50.48 26.49
CA ALA A 294 22.13 -50.55 25.05
C ALA A 294 20.80 -50.62 24.27
N ILE A 295 19.87 -51.47 24.69
CA ILE A 295 18.53 -51.60 24.08
C ILE A 295 17.77 -50.28 24.17
N ARG A 296 17.79 -49.63 25.34
CA ARG A 296 17.12 -48.35 25.55
C ARG A 296 17.63 -47.27 24.60
N ARG A 297 18.94 -47.14 24.43
CA ARG A 297 19.54 -46.18 23.49
C ARG A 297 19.17 -46.47 22.03
N ASP A 298 19.12 -47.74 21.64
CA ASP A 298 18.69 -48.13 20.29
C ASP A 298 17.21 -47.78 20.06
N VAL A 299 16.36 -48.06 21.05
CA VAL A 299 14.92 -47.73 20.99
C VAL A 299 14.68 -46.23 20.97
N GLU A 300 15.37 -45.45 21.81
CA GLU A 300 15.28 -43.98 21.82
C GLU A 300 15.76 -43.37 20.49
N SER A 301 16.84 -43.91 19.90
CA SER A 301 17.33 -43.50 18.58
C SER A 301 16.32 -43.80 17.47
N ARG A 302 15.72 -44.99 17.47
CA ARG A 302 14.68 -45.37 16.50
C ARG A 302 13.42 -44.55 16.66
N LEU A 303 12.99 -44.28 17.90
CA LEU A 303 11.85 -43.40 18.17
C LEU A 303 12.08 -41.99 17.65
N TRP A 304 13.28 -41.44 17.86
CA TRP A 304 13.64 -40.14 17.32
C TRP A 304 13.65 -40.12 15.78
N GLN A 305 14.16 -41.16 15.13
CA GLN A 305 14.12 -41.30 13.67
C GLN A 305 12.68 -41.39 13.15
N LEU A 306 11.82 -42.17 13.83
CA LEU A 306 10.39 -42.28 13.51
C LEU A 306 9.66 -40.95 13.69
N GLU A 307 9.96 -40.20 14.76
CA GLU A 307 9.36 -38.90 15.01
C GLU A 307 9.78 -37.87 13.94
N MET A 308 11.04 -37.91 13.50
CA MET A 308 11.52 -37.09 12.38
C MET A 308 10.85 -37.48 11.07
N GLN A 309 10.69 -38.77 10.78
CA GLN A 309 9.98 -39.24 9.59
C GLN A 309 8.51 -38.83 9.62
N LEU A 310 7.83 -38.96 10.76
CA LEU A 310 6.43 -38.55 10.93
C LEU A 310 6.26 -37.04 10.72
N LYS A 311 7.20 -36.24 11.23
CA LYS A 311 7.23 -34.78 11.00
C LYS A 311 7.43 -34.44 9.53
N THR A 312 8.32 -35.15 8.83
CA THR A 312 8.55 -34.97 7.39
C THR A 312 7.31 -35.36 6.58
N THR A 313 6.72 -36.52 6.84
CA THR A 313 5.51 -36.99 6.16
C THR A 313 4.31 -36.09 6.42
N ALA A 314 4.14 -35.57 7.65
CA ALA A 314 3.10 -34.59 7.95
C ALA A 314 3.30 -33.29 7.15
N ARG A 315 4.57 -32.85 7.00
CA ARG A 315 4.93 -31.69 6.18
C ARG A 315 4.63 -31.94 4.70
N ASP A 316 4.98 -33.11 4.18
CA ASP A 316 4.74 -33.47 2.78
C ASP A 316 3.24 -33.58 2.50
N CYS A 317 2.46 -34.15 3.42
CA CYS A 317 1.01 -34.23 3.30
C CYS A 317 0.36 -32.84 3.34
N GLN A 318 0.89 -31.93 4.16
CA GLN A 318 0.47 -30.53 4.19
C GLN A 318 0.82 -29.79 2.89
N VAL A 319 1.97 -30.08 2.29
CA VAL A 319 2.38 -29.54 0.98
C VAL A 319 1.43 -30.05 -0.11
N VAL A 320 1.13 -31.35 -0.14
CA VAL A 320 0.22 -31.95 -1.13
C VAL A 320 -1.21 -31.43 -0.96
N GLN A 321 -1.73 -31.32 0.27
CA GLN A 321 -3.04 -30.68 0.50
C GLN A 321 -3.07 -29.22 0.04
N THR A 322 -1.96 -28.51 0.22
CA THR A 322 -1.82 -27.13 -0.27
C THR A 322 -1.75 -27.07 -1.79
N GLN A 323 -1.10 -28.04 -2.44
CA GLN A 323 -1.04 -28.15 -3.90
C GLN A 323 -2.40 -28.52 -4.49
N VAL A 324 -3.13 -29.48 -3.90
CA VAL A 324 -4.49 -29.84 -4.32
C VAL A 324 -5.45 -28.67 -4.15
N ARG A 325 -5.44 -27.98 -3.01
CA ARG A 325 -6.24 -26.76 -2.81
C ARG A 325 -5.83 -25.63 -3.75
N THR A 326 -4.56 -25.52 -4.11
CA THR A 326 -4.08 -24.55 -5.09
C THR A 326 -4.58 -24.91 -6.48
N VAL A 327 -4.57 -26.18 -6.88
CA VAL A 327 -5.12 -26.63 -8.17
C VAL A 327 -6.64 -26.45 -8.23
N GLU A 328 -7.37 -26.79 -7.17
CA GLU A 328 -8.81 -26.54 -7.04
C GLU A 328 -9.14 -25.04 -7.04
N LYS A 329 -8.37 -24.21 -6.32
CA LYS A 329 -8.48 -22.74 -6.39
C LYS A 329 -8.17 -22.22 -7.78
N THR A 330 -7.15 -22.72 -8.46
CA THR A 330 -6.75 -22.29 -9.81
C THR A 330 -7.82 -22.65 -10.83
N LEU A 331 -8.41 -23.85 -10.74
CA LEU A 331 -9.56 -24.26 -11.56
C LEU A 331 -10.82 -23.40 -11.28
N ALA A 332 -11.06 -23.01 -10.03
CA ALA A 332 -12.12 -22.05 -9.68
C ALA A 332 -11.79 -20.60 -10.10
N LEU A 333 -10.52 -20.21 -10.12
CA LEU A 333 -10.05 -18.89 -10.58
C LEU A 333 -10.19 -18.74 -12.10
N PHE A 334 -10.01 -19.83 -12.87
CA PHE A 334 -10.26 -19.83 -14.32
C PHE A 334 -11.75 -19.70 -14.69
N SER A 335 -12.67 -19.90 -13.74
CA SER A 335 -14.10 -19.60 -13.96
C SER A 335 -14.50 -18.17 -13.53
N ILE A 336 -13.57 -17.36 -13.00
CA ILE A 336 -13.82 -15.96 -12.63
C ILE A 336 -13.42 -15.08 -13.81
N GLY A 337 -14.41 -14.52 -14.52
CA GLY A 337 -14.21 -13.70 -15.72
C GLY A 337 -13.72 -12.27 -15.43
N MET A 338 -13.28 -11.97 -14.20
CA MET A 338 -12.93 -10.61 -13.78
C MET A 338 -11.54 -10.21 -14.29
N ARG A 339 -11.50 -9.07 -14.99
CA ARG A 339 -10.29 -8.37 -15.40
C ARG A 339 -10.12 -7.13 -14.54
N LEU A 340 -8.89 -6.92 -14.08
CA LEU A 340 -8.47 -5.84 -13.21
C LEU A 340 -7.33 -5.08 -13.88
N GLY A 341 -7.37 -3.76 -13.80
CA GLY A 341 -6.33 -2.90 -14.31
C GLY A 341 -6.07 -1.75 -13.36
N ALA A 342 -4.82 -1.33 -13.22
CA ALA A 342 -4.47 -0.18 -12.40
C ALA A 342 -3.55 0.78 -13.17
N GLY A 343 -3.68 2.06 -12.86
CA GLY A 343 -2.96 3.14 -13.52
C GLY A 343 -2.77 4.32 -12.58
N ILE A 344 -1.63 5.00 -12.73
CA ILE A 344 -1.29 6.17 -11.93
C ILE A 344 -0.80 7.29 -12.85
N TYR A 345 -1.16 8.53 -12.53
CA TYR A 345 -0.70 9.70 -13.27
C TYR A 345 -0.52 10.92 -12.35
N ASP A 346 0.33 11.86 -12.78
CA ASP A 346 0.66 13.11 -12.09
C ASP A 346 -0.40 14.18 -12.33
N ILE A 347 -0.92 14.74 -11.25
CA ILE A 347 -1.92 15.82 -11.25
C ILE A 347 -1.43 17.05 -10.48
N THR A 348 -0.11 17.20 -10.32
CA THR A 348 0.48 18.30 -9.58
C THR A 348 0.29 19.61 -10.33
N GLY A 349 -0.63 20.43 -9.81
CA GLY A 349 -0.93 21.76 -10.35
C GLY A 349 0.14 22.81 -10.09
N PRO A 350 -0.20 24.11 -10.28
CA PRO A 350 0.75 25.21 -10.16
C PRO A 350 1.42 25.33 -8.79
N ALA A 351 2.75 25.16 -8.77
CA ALA A 351 3.54 25.17 -7.55
C ALA A 351 3.82 26.55 -6.93
N ALA A 352 3.38 27.65 -7.53
CA ALA A 352 3.54 28.97 -6.93
C ALA A 352 2.35 29.91 -7.20
N GLU A 353 2.05 30.77 -6.22
CA GLU A 353 1.07 31.86 -6.29
C GLU A 353 -0.35 31.42 -6.70
N VAL A 354 -0.77 30.20 -6.33
CA VAL A 354 -2.17 29.73 -6.47
C VAL A 354 -2.72 29.39 -5.10
N GLY A 355 -3.93 29.84 -4.80
CA GLY A 355 -4.59 29.54 -3.53
C GLY A 355 -4.83 28.04 -3.36
N MET A 356 -4.56 27.51 -2.18
CA MET A 356 -4.83 26.11 -1.83
C MET A 356 -6.31 25.95 -1.42
N PHE A 357 -6.90 24.78 -1.70
CA PHE A 357 -8.27 24.46 -1.29
C PHE A 357 -8.28 23.75 0.07
N GLY A 358 -9.19 24.14 0.96
CA GLY A 358 -9.36 23.48 2.27
C GLY A 358 -9.58 24.46 3.41
N TYR A 359 -8.50 25.08 3.91
CA TYR A 359 -8.53 25.89 5.13
C TYR A 359 -9.15 27.30 4.99
N ALA A 360 -9.44 27.74 3.76
CA ALA A 360 -9.96 29.07 3.47
C ALA A 360 -9.14 30.23 4.10
N LYS A 361 -7.80 30.13 4.06
CA LYS A 361 -6.89 31.14 4.61
C LYS A 361 -6.28 32.01 3.53
N ALA A 362 -6.44 33.33 3.68
CA ALA A 362 -5.99 34.33 2.70
C ALA A 362 -4.49 34.24 2.32
N HIS A 363 -3.63 33.76 3.21
CA HIS A 363 -2.18 33.66 2.97
C HIS A 363 -1.74 32.29 2.44
N GLN A 364 -2.62 31.29 2.35
CA GLN A 364 -2.26 29.93 1.97
C GLN A 364 -2.23 29.75 0.44
N THR A 365 -1.25 30.36 -0.19
CA THR A 365 -0.95 30.17 -1.61
C THR A 365 0.26 29.26 -1.77
N THR A 366 0.32 28.50 -2.86
CA THR A 366 1.46 27.63 -3.18
C THR A 366 2.76 28.44 -3.27
N THR A 367 3.83 27.86 -2.74
CA THR A 367 5.20 28.41 -2.73
C THR A 367 6.23 27.31 -3.03
N GLY A 368 5.78 26.18 -3.54
CA GLY A 368 6.63 25.07 -3.92
C GLY A 368 5.97 23.70 -3.79
N ILE A 369 6.78 22.66 -3.71
CA ILE A 369 6.38 21.25 -3.68
C ILE A 369 7.17 20.55 -2.57
N HIS A 370 6.47 19.79 -1.73
CA HIS A 370 7.06 18.79 -0.86
C HIS A 370 6.86 17.39 -1.47
N MET A 371 5.65 17.06 -1.92
CA MET A 371 5.39 15.82 -2.66
C MET A 371 4.41 16.08 -3.80
N ARG A 372 4.64 15.45 -4.96
CA ARG A 372 3.70 15.47 -6.08
C ARG A 372 2.36 14.79 -5.75
N LEU A 373 1.32 15.26 -6.40
CA LEU A 373 -0.07 14.78 -6.29
C LEU A 373 -0.36 13.78 -7.42
N ARG A 374 -1.16 12.74 -7.13
CA ARG A 374 -1.47 11.67 -8.10
C ARG A 374 -2.96 11.36 -8.22
N ALA A 375 -3.36 10.97 -9.43
CA ALA A 375 -4.60 10.23 -9.67
C ALA A 375 -4.27 8.74 -9.75
N ARG A 376 -4.95 7.92 -8.97
CA ARG A 376 -4.77 6.46 -8.87
C ARG A 376 -6.05 5.76 -9.29
N ALA A 377 -6.05 5.21 -10.48
CA ALA A 377 -7.20 4.59 -11.11
C ALA A 377 -7.15 3.06 -11.04
N PHE A 378 -8.30 2.46 -10.81
CA PHE A 378 -8.54 1.02 -10.79
C PHE A 378 -9.75 0.74 -11.68
N VAL A 379 -9.58 -0.12 -12.66
CA VAL A 379 -10.65 -0.55 -13.57
C VAL A 379 -10.99 -2.00 -13.26
N PHE A 380 -12.27 -2.25 -13.01
CA PHE A 380 -12.86 -3.56 -12.78
C PHE A 380 -13.74 -3.88 -13.97
N GLU A 381 -13.57 -5.04 -14.58
CA GLU A 381 -14.32 -5.44 -15.76
C GLU A 381 -14.72 -6.90 -15.69
N GLU A 382 -16.02 -7.15 -15.83
CA GLU A 382 -16.55 -8.49 -16.12
C GLU A 382 -17.71 -8.35 -17.12
N ALA A 383 -18.96 -8.33 -16.65
CA ALA A 383 -20.13 -8.02 -17.48
C ALA A 383 -20.35 -6.51 -17.70
N SER A 384 -19.79 -5.69 -16.82
CA SER A 384 -19.78 -4.24 -16.90
C SER A 384 -18.44 -3.73 -16.41
N THR A 385 -18.07 -2.53 -16.84
CA THR A 385 -16.81 -1.87 -16.45
C THR A 385 -17.11 -0.86 -15.35
N LEU A 386 -16.26 -0.76 -14.33
CA LEU A 386 -16.23 0.29 -13.32
C LEU A 386 -14.82 0.86 -13.25
N ALA A 387 -14.69 2.19 -13.33
CA ALA A 387 -13.45 2.89 -12.99
C ALA A 387 -13.60 3.59 -11.63
N PHE A 388 -12.82 3.18 -10.65
CA PHE A 388 -12.64 3.89 -9.38
C PHE A 388 -11.33 4.68 -9.42
N VAL A 389 -11.35 5.96 -9.06
CA VAL A 389 -10.14 6.79 -9.01
C VAL A 389 -10.05 7.49 -7.66
N SER A 390 -8.93 7.27 -6.95
CA SER A 390 -8.54 8.07 -5.78
C SER A 390 -7.60 9.19 -6.23
N VAL A 391 -7.97 10.43 -5.93
CA VAL A 391 -7.33 11.63 -6.48
C VAL A 391 -6.76 12.49 -5.35
N ASP A 392 -5.46 12.82 -5.40
CA ASP A 392 -4.81 13.69 -4.42
C ASP A 392 -5.22 15.16 -4.60
N THR A 393 -6.46 15.48 -4.26
CA THR A 393 -7.04 16.83 -4.25
C THR A 393 -7.83 17.06 -2.97
N GLY A 394 -8.20 18.31 -2.72
CA GLY A 394 -9.11 18.65 -1.61
C GLY A 394 -10.54 18.18 -1.85
N CYS A 395 -11.03 18.16 -3.08
CA CYS A 395 -12.33 17.57 -3.42
C CYS A 395 -12.41 17.21 -4.91
N ILE A 396 -13.42 16.42 -5.29
CA ILE A 396 -13.85 16.30 -6.68
C ILE A 396 -14.99 17.28 -6.91
N THR A 397 -14.92 18.07 -7.97
CA THR A 397 -15.99 18.99 -8.36
C THR A 397 -16.82 18.39 -9.48
N MET A 398 -18.07 18.84 -9.63
CA MET A 398 -18.92 18.44 -10.76
C MET A 398 -18.27 18.76 -12.11
N ALA A 399 -17.55 19.90 -12.19
CA ALA A 399 -16.82 20.29 -13.39
C ALA A 399 -15.75 19.24 -13.78
N ILE A 400 -15.00 18.71 -12.80
CA ILE A 400 -14.02 17.64 -13.03
C ILE A 400 -14.72 16.38 -13.55
N SER A 401 -15.76 15.90 -12.87
CA SER A 401 -16.44 14.65 -13.24
C SER A 401 -17.03 14.70 -14.64
N ARG A 402 -17.69 15.81 -15.00
CA ARG A 402 -18.26 16.00 -16.34
C ARG A 402 -17.18 15.99 -17.41
N GLU A 403 -16.09 16.73 -17.20
CA GLU A 403 -15.02 16.86 -18.18
C GLU A 403 -14.21 15.56 -18.34
N VAL A 404 -13.93 14.86 -17.23
CA VAL A 404 -13.25 13.56 -17.25
C VAL A 404 -14.06 12.55 -18.06
N VAL A 405 -15.36 12.42 -17.79
CA VAL A 405 -16.22 11.49 -18.55
C VAL A 405 -16.25 11.87 -20.03
N ALA A 406 -16.43 13.15 -20.36
CA ALA A 406 -16.44 13.61 -21.74
C ALA A 406 -15.14 13.26 -22.49
N ARG A 407 -13.98 13.46 -21.85
CA ARG A 407 -12.68 13.14 -22.43
C ARG A 407 -12.40 11.65 -22.50
N LEU A 408 -12.84 10.85 -21.52
CA LEU A 408 -12.74 9.40 -21.58
C LEU A 408 -13.56 8.83 -22.74
N THR A 409 -14.77 9.34 -22.97
CA THR A 409 -15.61 8.94 -24.10
C THR A 409 -14.96 9.29 -25.45
N ALA A 410 -14.21 10.40 -25.51
CA ALA A 410 -13.51 10.85 -26.72
C ALA A 410 -12.05 10.34 -26.82
N HIS A 411 -11.58 9.55 -25.87
CA HIS A 411 -10.17 9.17 -25.78
C HIS A 411 -9.81 8.14 -26.87
N PRO A 412 -8.75 8.34 -27.67
CA PRO A 412 -8.49 7.52 -28.86
C PRO A 412 -8.14 6.05 -28.56
N LYS A 413 -7.66 5.74 -27.35
CA LYS A 413 -7.31 4.37 -26.93
C LYS A 413 -8.45 3.63 -26.21
N ILE A 414 -9.56 4.31 -25.92
CA ILE A 414 -10.68 3.73 -25.18
C ILE A 414 -11.86 3.60 -26.15
N PRO A 415 -12.47 2.42 -26.31
CA PRO A 415 -13.65 2.27 -27.15
C PRO A 415 -14.79 3.21 -26.72
N GLN A 416 -15.48 3.77 -27.71
CA GLN A 416 -16.60 4.67 -27.43
C GLN A 416 -17.70 3.92 -26.66
N GLY A 417 -18.22 4.54 -25.61
CA GLY A 417 -19.26 3.96 -24.75
C GLY A 417 -18.74 3.07 -23.61
N THR A 418 -17.43 2.83 -23.49
CA THR A 418 -16.85 2.09 -22.35
C THR A 418 -17.06 2.80 -21.02
N PHE A 419 -16.85 4.12 -21.00
CA PHE A 419 -17.02 4.95 -19.81
C PHE A 419 -18.13 5.99 -20.00
N SER A 420 -18.88 6.18 -18.92
CA SER A 420 -20.00 7.09 -18.78
C SER A 420 -20.06 7.59 -17.33
N THR A 421 -20.93 8.56 -17.06
CA THR A 421 -21.19 9.03 -15.69
C THR A 421 -21.62 7.91 -14.74
N THR A 422 -22.25 6.86 -15.27
CA THR A 422 -22.75 5.75 -14.46
C THR A 422 -21.64 4.90 -13.87
N ASN A 423 -20.50 4.78 -14.55
CA ASN A 423 -19.47 3.79 -14.23
C ASN A 423 -18.07 4.37 -14.04
N VAL A 424 -17.94 5.70 -13.96
CA VAL A 424 -16.75 6.40 -13.49
C VAL A 424 -17.05 6.96 -12.11
N LEU A 425 -16.24 6.59 -11.12
CA LEU A 425 -16.32 7.05 -9.74
C LEU A 425 -15.00 7.72 -9.38
N LEU A 426 -15.04 9.02 -9.16
CA LEU A 426 -13.89 9.83 -8.75
C LEU A 426 -14.06 10.20 -7.28
N SER A 427 -13.08 9.92 -6.43
CA SER A 427 -13.08 10.30 -5.01
C SER A 427 -11.76 10.96 -4.63
N ALA A 428 -11.83 12.05 -3.87
CA ALA A 428 -10.65 12.78 -3.43
C ALA A 428 -10.05 12.17 -2.15
N THR A 429 -8.73 12.25 -1.97
CA THR A 429 -8.11 11.97 -0.68
C THR A 429 -8.38 13.05 0.35
N HIS A 430 -8.85 14.22 -0.08
CA HIS A 430 -9.17 15.40 0.72
C HIS A 430 -7.93 16.14 1.25
N THR A 431 -6.79 16.14 0.56
CA THR A 431 -5.62 16.92 1.02
C THR A 431 -5.90 18.43 1.00
N HIS A 432 -5.59 19.11 2.11
CA HIS A 432 -5.71 20.58 2.24
C HIS A 432 -4.46 21.32 1.72
N CYS A 433 -3.52 20.58 1.14
CA CYS A 433 -2.28 21.10 0.57
C CYS A 433 -2.19 20.88 -0.96
N ALA A 434 -3.33 20.93 -1.65
CA ALA A 434 -3.41 20.96 -3.11
C ALA A 434 -3.85 22.35 -3.62
N PRO A 435 -3.39 22.79 -4.82
CA PRO A 435 -3.90 24.01 -5.44
C PRO A 435 -5.42 23.90 -5.72
N GLY A 436 -6.17 24.98 -5.49
CA GLY A 436 -7.62 25.04 -5.66
C GLY A 436 -8.07 25.62 -7.00
N GLY A 437 -9.26 26.23 -7.03
CA GLY A 437 -9.81 26.86 -8.25
C GLY A 437 -10.42 25.85 -9.24
N LEU A 438 -10.99 24.76 -8.74
CA LEU A 438 -11.46 23.62 -9.55
C LEU A 438 -12.98 23.56 -9.76
N SER A 439 -13.72 24.50 -9.17
CA SER A 439 -15.19 24.49 -9.19
C SER A 439 -15.75 25.61 -10.06
N ASP A 440 -16.86 25.33 -10.72
CA ASP A 440 -17.69 26.32 -11.39
C ASP A 440 -18.68 27.03 -10.43
N PHE A 441 -18.70 26.62 -9.15
CA PHE A 441 -19.54 27.22 -8.11
C PHE A 441 -18.78 28.27 -7.29
N LEU A 442 -19.44 29.40 -7.04
CA LEU A 442 -18.85 30.59 -6.43
C LEU A 442 -18.17 30.26 -5.09
N ILE A 443 -18.85 29.52 -4.21
CA ILE A 443 -18.35 29.26 -2.87
C ILE A 443 -17.04 28.46 -2.86
N TYR A 444 -16.82 27.60 -3.85
CA TYR A 444 -15.63 26.73 -3.92
C TYR A 444 -14.51 27.32 -4.79
N SER A 445 -14.71 28.51 -5.36
CA SER A 445 -13.73 29.16 -6.23
C SER A 445 -13.39 30.61 -5.85
N MET A 446 -14.22 31.30 -5.07
CA MET A 446 -14.05 32.74 -4.78
C MET A 446 -13.77 33.07 -3.28
N HIS A 447 -13.61 32.08 -2.41
CA HIS A 447 -13.22 32.33 -1.02
C HIS A 447 -11.70 32.47 -0.88
N PRO A 448 -11.16 33.28 0.06
CA PRO A 448 -9.71 33.39 0.26
C PRO A 448 -9.09 32.01 0.55
N PRO A 449 -7.95 31.63 -0.06
CA PRO A 449 -7.08 32.42 -0.94
C PRO A 449 -7.40 32.29 -2.44
N LEU A 450 -8.49 31.62 -2.80
CA LEU A 450 -8.89 31.39 -4.19
C LEU A 450 -9.33 32.69 -4.88
N LYS A 451 -9.05 32.78 -6.18
CA LYS A 451 -9.30 33.94 -7.03
C LYS A 451 -10.10 33.56 -8.28
N GLY A 452 -11.08 32.68 -8.10
CA GLY A 452 -11.86 32.09 -9.18
C GLY A 452 -11.26 30.80 -9.72
N PHE A 453 -11.76 30.40 -10.88
CA PHE A 453 -11.39 29.16 -11.56
C PHE A 453 -9.96 29.25 -12.10
N ASP A 454 -9.13 28.24 -11.80
CA ASP A 454 -7.76 28.12 -12.31
C ASP A 454 -7.74 27.10 -13.45
N LYS A 455 -7.65 27.61 -14.69
CA LYS A 455 -7.70 26.77 -15.89
C LYS A 455 -6.50 25.83 -15.99
N GLN A 456 -5.32 26.27 -15.58
CA GLN A 456 -4.10 25.47 -15.67
C GLN A 456 -4.17 24.27 -14.70
N ASN A 457 -4.62 24.52 -13.47
CA ASN A 457 -4.82 23.48 -12.47
C ASN A 457 -5.94 22.51 -12.86
N PHE A 458 -7.09 23.04 -13.32
CA PHE A 458 -8.20 22.21 -13.79
C PHE A 458 -7.78 21.29 -14.94
N GLU A 459 -7.11 21.84 -15.95
CA GLU A 459 -6.61 21.07 -17.09
C GLU A 459 -5.61 19.98 -16.66
N CYS A 460 -4.68 20.30 -15.76
CA CYS A 460 -3.72 19.34 -15.22
C CYS A 460 -4.42 18.16 -14.51
N ILE A 461 -5.41 18.45 -13.67
CA ILE A 461 -6.11 17.42 -12.89
C ILE A 461 -6.99 16.56 -13.79
N VAL A 462 -7.79 17.17 -14.67
CA VAL A 462 -8.66 16.44 -15.59
C VAL A 462 -7.84 15.52 -16.50
N SER A 463 -6.81 16.06 -17.15
CA SER A 463 -5.98 15.27 -18.07
C SER A 463 -5.23 14.16 -17.33
N GLY A 464 -4.72 14.42 -16.12
CA GLY A 464 -4.08 13.38 -15.34
C GLY A 464 -5.04 12.27 -14.86
N ILE A 465 -6.28 12.60 -14.50
CA ILE A 465 -7.30 11.59 -14.19
C ILE A 465 -7.62 10.74 -15.43
N VAL A 466 -7.83 11.38 -16.59
CA VAL A 466 -8.11 10.70 -17.86
C VAL A 466 -6.97 9.73 -18.22
N GLU A 467 -5.72 10.18 -18.14
CA GLU A 467 -4.56 9.34 -18.43
C GLU A 467 -4.36 8.22 -17.39
N ALA A 468 -4.66 8.46 -16.11
CA ALA A 468 -4.63 7.40 -15.10
C ALA A 468 -5.65 6.29 -15.42
N VAL A 469 -6.88 6.66 -15.79
CA VAL A 469 -7.92 5.71 -16.20
C VAL A 469 -7.57 5.02 -17.52
N ALA A 470 -7.03 5.75 -18.50
CA ALA A 470 -6.58 5.16 -19.77
C ALA A 470 -5.45 4.14 -19.56
N ARG A 471 -4.48 4.44 -18.68
CA ARG A 471 -3.43 3.50 -18.27
C ARG A 471 -4.02 2.29 -17.56
N ALA A 472 -4.95 2.49 -16.63
CA ALA A 472 -5.61 1.39 -15.92
C ALA A 472 -6.38 0.48 -16.87
N TYR A 473 -7.15 1.05 -17.80
CA TYR A 473 -7.88 0.31 -18.83
C TYR A 473 -6.93 -0.44 -19.77
N GLY A 474 -5.85 0.20 -20.23
CA GLY A 474 -4.84 -0.45 -21.07
C GLY A 474 -4.08 -1.59 -20.36
N ASN A 475 -4.05 -1.59 -19.02
CA ASN A 475 -3.41 -2.61 -18.19
C ASN A 475 -4.38 -3.71 -17.72
N LEU A 476 -5.62 -3.77 -18.23
CA LEU A 476 -6.59 -4.79 -17.84
C LEU A 476 -6.04 -6.20 -18.08
N GLN A 477 -6.09 -7.02 -17.03
CA GLN A 477 -5.64 -8.41 -17.06
C GLN A 477 -6.49 -9.28 -16.13
N PRO A 478 -6.57 -10.60 -16.35
CA PRO A 478 -7.24 -11.50 -15.43
C PRO A 478 -6.69 -11.35 -14.01
N GLY A 479 -7.57 -11.16 -13.03
CA GLY A 479 -7.16 -10.90 -11.65
C GLY A 479 -8.27 -11.12 -10.65
N VAL A 480 -7.91 -11.09 -9.38
CA VAL A 480 -8.86 -11.25 -8.28
C VAL A 480 -8.68 -10.20 -7.20
N ILE A 481 -9.78 -9.89 -6.54
CA ILE A 481 -9.82 -9.02 -5.37
C ILE A 481 -9.86 -9.90 -4.12
N ARG A 482 -9.07 -9.55 -3.11
CA ARG A 482 -9.13 -10.15 -1.77
C ARG A 482 -9.25 -9.05 -0.74
N VAL A 483 -9.98 -9.31 0.34
CA VAL A 483 -10.28 -8.28 1.33
C VAL A 483 -9.80 -8.68 2.72
N ALA A 484 -9.23 -7.72 3.44
CA ALA A 484 -8.88 -7.83 4.84
C ALA A 484 -9.31 -6.57 5.62
N ARG A 485 -9.53 -6.72 6.92
CA ARG A 485 -9.98 -5.67 7.83
C ARG A 485 -9.18 -5.68 9.10
N GLY A 486 -8.95 -4.51 9.67
CA GLY A 486 -8.32 -4.39 10.97
C GLY A 486 -8.37 -2.96 11.49
N ASN A 487 -8.17 -2.80 12.79
CA ASN A 487 -8.22 -1.49 13.42
C ASN A 487 -6.89 -0.73 13.24
N CYS A 488 -6.96 0.46 12.67
CA CYS A 488 -5.86 1.40 12.55
C CYS A 488 -5.86 2.37 13.73
N PHE A 489 -5.04 2.09 14.74
CA PHE A 489 -4.88 2.94 15.92
C PHE A 489 -3.79 4.00 15.71
N GLY A 490 -3.85 5.10 16.48
CA GLY A 490 -2.81 6.13 16.44
C GLY A 490 -2.79 6.99 15.17
N ALA A 491 -3.89 6.99 14.40
CA ALA A 491 -4.03 7.80 13.19
C ALA A 491 -5.12 8.89 13.28
N SER A 492 -6.07 8.77 14.21
CA SER A 492 -7.28 9.61 14.21
C SER A 492 -7.84 9.92 15.59
N VAL A 493 -8.49 11.08 15.72
CA VAL A 493 -9.29 11.53 16.88
C VAL A 493 -10.55 12.25 16.39
N ASN A 494 -11.66 12.18 17.15
CA ASN A 494 -12.86 12.94 16.81
C ASN A 494 -12.67 14.42 17.17
N ARG A 495 -12.90 15.34 16.22
CA ARG A 495 -12.75 16.79 16.43
C ARG A 495 -14.02 17.49 16.95
N SER A 496 -15.13 16.76 16.94
CA SER A 496 -16.48 17.21 17.30
C SER A 496 -17.19 16.25 18.26
N VAL A 497 -16.48 15.82 19.31
CA VAL A 497 -16.94 14.85 20.33
C VAL A 497 -18.32 15.20 20.91
N GLU A 498 -18.59 16.48 21.17
CA GLU A 498 -19.90 16.94 21.67
C GLU A 498 -21.04 16.63 20.69
N ALA A 499 -20.81 16.82 19.38
CA ALA A 499 -21.78 16.48 18.35
C ALA A 499 -21.96 14.97 18.23
N TYR A 500 -20.87 14.19 18.23
CA TYR A 500 -20.94 12.72 18.25
C TYR A 500 -21.75 12.22 19.45
N ASN A 501 -21.53 12.79 20.63
CA ASN A 501 -22.21 12.42 21.87
C ASN A 501 -23.70 12.77 21.90
N ALA A 502 -24.18 13.64 21.01
CA ALA A 502 -25.60 13.92 20.86
C ALA A 502 -26.36 12.74 20.20
N ASN A 503 -25.67 11.86 19.48
CA ASN A 503 -26.29 10.63 18.96
C ASN A 503 -26.79 9.73 20.11
N PRO A 504 -27.88 8.96 19.93
CA PRO A 504 -28.48 8.13 20.97
C PRO A 504 -27.46 7.20 21.64
N GLU A 505 -27.49 7.11 22.97
CA GLU A 505 -26.58 6.25 23.73
C GLU A 505 -26.71 4.76 23.35
N SER A 506 -27.93 4.31 23.06
CA SER A 506 -28.21 2.95 22.57
C SER A 506 -27.58 2.64 21.20
N GLU A 507 -27.28 3.66 20.40
CA GLU A 507 -26.55 3.52 19.14
C GLU A 507 -25.04 3.62 19.38
N ARG A 508 -24.58 4.62 20.15
CA ARG A 508 -23.15 4.81 20.45
C ARG A 508 -22.53 3.58 21.12
N SER A 509 -23.26 2.93 22.04
CA SER A 509 -22.81 1.72 22.75
C SER A 509 -22.58 0.49 21.86
N LYS A 510 -22.99 0.53 20.59
CA LYS A 510 -22.65 -0.50 19.59
C LYS A 510 -21.23 -0.39 19.05
N TYR A 511 -20.54 0.72 19.33
CA TYR A 511 -19.22 1.02 18.79
C TYR A 511 -18.26 1.34 19.94
N GLU A 512 -17.05 0.81 19.87
CA GLU A 512 -16.02 1.03 20.90
C GLU A 512 -15.44 2.45 20.87
N HIS A 513 -15.46 3.09 19.70
CA HIS A 513 -14.80 4.38 19.45
C HIS A 513 -15.72 5.38 18.76
N ASP A 514 -15.47 6.67 19.00
CA ASP A 514 -16.15 7.83 18.40
C ASP A 514 -15.63 8.22 17.01
N THR A 515 -14.67 7.46 16.49
CA THR A 515 -14.19 7.50 15.10
C THR A 515 -14.17 6.08 14.56
N ASP A 516 -14.30 5.91 13.25
CA ASP A 516 -14.10 4.59 12.63
C ASP A 516 -12.63 4.20 12.60
N LYS A 517 -12.25 3.27 13.47
CA LYS A 517 -10.90 2.70 13.51
C LYS A 517 -10.69 1.60 12.48
N GLU A 518 -11.76 1.00 11.95
CA GLU A 518 -11.65 -0.07 10.98
C GLU A 518 -11.10 0.45 9.65
N MET A 519 -10.01 -0.16 9.20
CA MET A 519 -9.41 -0.01 7.89
C MET A 519 -9.80 -1.22 7.04
N VAL A 520 -10.30 -0.97 5.83
CA VAL A 520 -10.71 -2.03 4.90
C VAL A 520 -9.80 -1.99 3.68
N LEU A 521 -9.01 -3.05 3.49
CA LEU A 521 -8.04 -3.16 2.40
C LEU A 521 -8.56 -4.12 1.34
N TRP A 522 -8.64 -3.64 0.10
CA TRP A 522 -8.86 -4.44 -1.09
C TRP A 522 -7.53 -4.65 -1.79
N ARG A 523 -7.07 -5.90 -1.81
CA ARG A 523 -5.86 -6.33 -2.51
C ARG A 523 -6.24 -6.83 -3.89
N LEU A 524 -5.55 -6.36 -4.93
CA LEU A 524 -5.77 -6.76 -6.32
C LEU A 524 -4.55 -7.52 -6.82
N ASP A 525 -4.73 -8.80 -7.13
CA ASP A 525 -3.67 -9.69 -7.60
C ASP A 525 -3.95 -10.14 -9.05
N GLY A 526 -2.97 -10.05 -9.93
CA GLY A 526 -3.02 -10.65 -11.27
C GLY A 526 -2.89 -12.17 -11.20
N LEU A 527 -3.58 -12.88 -12.10
CA LEU A 527 -3.46 -14.34 -12.19
C LEU A 527 -2.13 -14.81 -12.81
N ASP A 528 -1.38 -13.88 -13.42
CA ASP A 528 -0.03 -14.08 -13.94
C ASP A 528 1.05 -14.01 -12.84
N GLY A 529 0.66 -13.79 -11.59
CA GLY A 529 1.55 -13.69 -10.44
C GLY A 529 2.07 -12.27 -10.16
N PHE A 530 1.76 -11.29 -11.01
CA PHE A 530 2.16 -9.90 -10.78
C PHE A 530 1.10 -9.15 -9.95
N PRO A 531 1.48 -8.47 -8.86
CA PRO A 531 0.54 -7.70 -8.05
C PRO A 531 0.07 -6.45 -8.83
N ILE A 532 -1.24 -6.19 -8.82
CA ILE A 532 -1.83 -5.05 -9.55
C ILE A 532 -1.83 -3.80 -8.68
N GLY A 533 -2.28 -3.93 -7.43
CA GLY A 533 -2.42 -2.79 -6.55
C GLY A 533 -3.19 -3.07 -5.28
N MET A 534 -3.54 -2.01 -4.57
CA MET A 534 -4.49 -2.03 -3.47
C MET A 534 -5.32 -0.74 -3.38
N ILE A 535 -6.53 -0.88 -2.83
CA ILE A 535 -7.35 0.24 -2.37
C ILE A 535 -7.57 0.06 -0.87
N ASN A 536 -7.15 1.04 -0.09
CA ASN A 536 -7.24 1.03 1.35
C ASN A 536 -8.19 2.13 1.83
N TRP A 537 -9.31 1.74 2.45
CA TRP A 537 -10.36 2.64 2.92
C TRP A 537 -10.19 2.93 4.41
N PHE A 538 -9.99 4.20 4.77
CA PHE A 538 -9.87 4.62 6.17
C PHE A 538 -10.26 6.08 6.35
N ALA A 539 -11.10 6.38 7.35
CA ALA A 539 -11.59 7.73 7.61
C ALA A 539 -10.58 8.54 8.44
N VAL A 540 -9.93 9.52 7.83
CA VAL A 540 -9.09 10.53 8.52
C VAL A 540 -8.80 11.71 7.61
N HIS A 541 -9.03 12.95 8.06
CA HIS A 541 -8.65 14.15 7.30
C HIS A 541 -7.14 14.17 6.99
N PRO A 542 -6.70 14.55 5.78
CA PRO A 542 -5.32 14.88 5.47
C PRO A 542 -5.07 16.37 5.77
N THR A 543 -5.11 16.68 7.06
CA THR A 543 -4.85 17.99 7.70
C THR A 543 -3.68 17.87 8.69
N SER A 544 -2.72 17.00 8.37
CA SER A 544 -1.46 16.85 9.12
C SER A 544 -0.47 17.97 8.81
N MET A 545 -0.66 18.65 7.68
CA MET A 545 -0.04 19.92 7.35
C MET A 545 -1.04 21.05 7.62
N GLY A 546 -0.66 22.02 8.45
CA GLY A 546 -1.54 23.10 8.90
C GLY A 546 -1.76 24.18 7.84
N SER A 547 -2.64 25.14 8.14
CA SER A 547 -3.02 26.20 7.18
C SER A 547 -1.91 27.19 6.82
N TRP A 548 -0.79 27.17 7.54
CA TRP A 548 0.43 27.93 7.26
C TRP A 548 1.38 27.21 6.30
N PHE A 549 1.15 25.92 6.03
CA PHE A 549 1.97 25.15 5.11
C PHE A 549 1.58 25.47 3.66
N THR A 550 2.57 25.84 2.86
CA THR A 550 2.38 26.41 1.52
C THR A 550 3.08 25.62 0.43
N LEU A 551 3.58 24.41 0.73
CA LEU A 551 4.11 23.50 -0.29
C LEU A 551 3.05 22.47 -0.67
N ILE A 552 3.00 22.11 -1.95
CA ILE A 552 2.10 21.06 -2.42
C ILE A 552 2.49 19.71 -1.80
N THR A 553 1.51 18.99 -1.25
CA THR A 553 1.71 17.64 -0.73
C THR A 553 0.39 16.88 -0.64
N GLY A 554 0.45 15.56 -0.83
CA GLY A 554 -0.68 14.65 -0.59
C GLY A 554 -0.95 14.36 0.90
N ASP A 555 -0.24 15.02 1.82
CA ASP A 555 -0.39 14.86 3.28
C ASP A 555 -0.24 13.38 3.71
N ASN A 556 -0.89 12.96 4.80
CA ASN A 556 -0.73 11.63 5.38
C ASN A 556 -1.10 10.48 4.41
N LYS A 557 -2.19 10.62 3.63
CA LYS A 557 -2.67 9.61 2.67
C LYS A 557 -1.81 9.55 1.41
N GLY A 558 -1.39 10.70 0.89
CA GLY A 558 -0.48 10.76 -0.25
C GLY A 558 0.90 10.21 0.10
N TYR A 559 1.41 10.51 1.31
CA TYR A 559 2.64 9.92 1.83
C TYR A 559 2.52 8.39 1.95
N ALA A 560 1.48 7.89 2.60
CA ALA A 560 1.26 6.46 2.77
C ALA A 560 1.16 5.73 1.41
N SER A 561 0.44 6.33 0.45
CA SER A 561 0.34 5.81 -0.92
C SER A 561 1.71 5.76 -1.61
N HIS A 562 2.48 6.85 -1.52
CA HIS A 562 3.81 6.94 -2.11
C HIS A 562 4.77 5.90 -1.54
N VAL A 563 4.85 5.78 -0.21
CA VAL A 563 5.75 4.82 0.45
C VAL A 563 5.41 3.39 0.07
N PHE A 564 4.13 3.01 0.11
CA PHE A 564 3.71 1.66 -0.26
C PHE A 564 4.03 1.35 -1.74
N GLU A 565 3.86 2.31 -2.64
CA GLU A 565 4.25 2.18 -4.05
C GLU A 565 5.77 1.97 -4.21
N ARG A 566 6.59 2.74 -3.47
CA ARG A 566 8.06 2.62 -3.50
C ARG A 566 8.51 1.24 -2.98
N GLU A 567 7.86 0.72 -1.94
CA GLU A 567 8.12 -0.62 -1.40
C GLU A 567 7.85 -1.74 -2.43
N GLN A 568 6.93 -1.51 -3.37
CA GLN A 568 6.66 -2.43 -4.50
C GLN A 568 7.56 -2.17 -5.72
N GLY A 569 8.60 -1.36 -5.58
CA GLY A 569 9.60 -1.11 -6.62
C GLY A 569 9.23 -0.04 -7.64
N ASN A 570 8.21 0.78 -7.38
CA ASN A 570 7.85 1.88 -8.27
C ASN A 570 8.87 3.02 -8.20
N HIS A 571 9.18 3.59 -9.36
CA HIS A 571 9.89 4.85 -9.51
C HIS A 571 9.02 5.72 -10.39
N HIS A 572 8.38 6.74 -9.84
CA HIS A 572 7.28 7.40 -10.55
C HIS A 572 7.70 8.27 -11.74
N LEU A 573 8.98 8.61 -11.85
CA LEU A 573 9.55 9.23 -13.06
C LEU A 573 9.83 8.20 -14.18
N LEU A 574 9.81 6.91 -13.86
CA LEU A 574 9.95 5.84 -14.85
C LEU A 574 8.56 5.33 -15.21
N ASP A 575 8.09 5.60 -16.43
CA ASP A 575 6.85 5.03 -16.93
C ASP A 575 7.05 3.53 -17.16
N ARG A 576 6.60 2.71 -16.20
CA ARG A 576 6.65 1.25 -16.30
C ARG A 576 5.24 0.71 -16.56
N PRO A 577 5.04 -0.02 -17.67
CA PRO A 577 3.82 -0.81 -17.87
C PRO A 577 3.57 -1.68 -16.64
N ARG A 578 2.33 -1.70 -16.15
CA ARG A 578 1.90 -2.48 -14.97
C ARG A 578 2.62 -2.13 -13.64
N SER A 579 2.98 -0.87 -13.43
CA SER A 579 3.40 -0.39 -12.11
C SER A 579 2.33 -0.67 -11.05
N PHE A 580 2.74 -1.07 -9.85
CA PHE A 580 1.82 -1.28 -8.72
C PHE A 580 1.10 0.04 -8.38
N VAL A 581 -0.16 0.03 -7.97
CA VAL A 581 -0.86 1.25 -7.54
C VAL A 581 -1.44 1.09 -6.15
N ALA A 582 -1.14 2.03 -5.25
CA ALA A 582 -1.62 2.00 -3.87
C ALA A 582 -2.48 3.22 -3.57
N ALA A 583 -3.79 3.08 -3.41
CA ALA A 583 -4.66 4.18 -3.00
C ALA A 583 -5.02 4.09 -1.53
N PHE A 584 -4.74 5.13 -0.76
CA PHE A 584 -5.32 5.35 0.57
C PHE A 584 -6.55 6.26 0.42
N ALA A 585 -7.70 5.66 0.16
CA ALA A 585 -8.96 6.34 -0.09
C ALA A 585 -9.59 6.89 1.19
N GLN A 586 -10.44 7.91 1.04
CA GLN A 586 -11.28 8.45 2.12
C GLN A 586 -12.53 7.62 2.34
N SER A 587 -13.12 7.76 3.53
CA SER A 587 -14.43 7.17 3.81
C SER A 587 -15.43 8.18 4.37
N ASN A 588 -15.67 8.16 5.67
CA ASN A 588 -16.55 9.06 6.39
C ASN A 588 -15.74 9.84 7.44
N GLU A 589 -14.85 10.70 6.96
CA GLU A 589 -13.89 11.45 7.74
C GLU A 589 -14.43 12.76 8.33
N GLY A 590 -15.70 13.13 8.09
CA GLY A 590 -16.23 14.49 8.32
C GLY A 590 -15.95 15.09 9.71
N ASP A 591 -15.82 14.28 10.76
CA ASP A 591 -15.49 14.68 12.13
C ASP A 591 -14.18 14.06 12.65
N VAL A 592 -13.30 13.59 11.75
CA VAL A 592 -12.12 12.78 12.09
C VAL A 592 -10.81 13.50 11.75
N SER A 593 -10.14 14.01 12.78
CA SER A 593 -8.87 14.73 12.64
C SER A 593 -7.66 13.79 12.75
N PRO A 594 -6.55 14.05 12.01
CA PRO A 594 -5.27 13.38 12.19
C PRO A 594 -4.48 13.93 13.40
N ASN A 595 -4.92 15.04 14.00
CA ASN A 595 -4.17 15.78 15.02
C ASN A 595 -4.33 15.16 16.43
N ILE A 596 -3.90 13.90 16.57
CA ILE A 596 -4.01 13.10 17.80
C ILE A 596 -3.20 13.64 18.99
N CYS A 597 -2.19 14.48 18.74
CA CYS A 597 -1.44 15.19 19.77
C CYS A 597 -2.14 16.46 20.26
N GLY A 598 -3.40 16.68 19.85
CA GLY A 598 -4.21 17.82 20.21
C GLY A 598 -4.27 18.92 19.15
N PRO A 599 -5.08 19.96 19.41
CA PRO A 599 -5.38 21.03 18.46
C PRO A 599 -4.15 21.75 17.91
N ARG A 600 -4.32 22.29 16.71
CA ARG A 600 -3.30 23.11 16.04
C ARG A 600 -3.24 24.52 16.61
N HIS A 601 -2.02 24.96 16.91
CA HIS A 601 -1.71 26.31 17.38
C HIS A 601 -0.37 26.78 16.81
N CYS A 602 -0.16 28.08 16.69
CA CYS A 602 1.11 28.62 16.15
C CYS A 602 2.35 28.11 16.90
N CYS A 603 2.23 27.78 18.18
CA CYS A 603 3.34 27.22 18.97
C CYS A 603 3.74 25.78 18.55
N ASN A 604 2.89 25.05 17.83
CA ASN A 604 3.13 23.66 17.40
C ASN A 604 3.23 23.48 15.87
N GLU A 605 3.30 24.57 15.10
CA GLU A 605 3.38 24.55 13.63
C GLU A 605 4.59 23.77 13.07
N LYS A 606 5.69 23.73 13.82
CA LYS A 606 6.92 23.04 13.43
C LYS A 606 6.81 21.50 13.49
N GLN A 607 5.70 20.99 14.00
CA GLN A 607 5.47 19.55 14.15
C GLN A 607 4.71 18.93 12.97
N ASP A 608 4.34 19.71 11.95
CA ASP A 608 3.48 19.26 10.85
C ASP A 608 4.01 18.01 10.14
N LEU A 609 5.28 18.01 9.75
CA LEU A 609 5.91 16.85 9.13
C LEU A 609 5.91 15.65 10.07
N THR A 610 6.22 15.83 11.35
CA THR A 610 6.19 14.75 12.35
C THR A 610 4.78 14.18 12.51
N ARG A 611 3.75 15.03 12.54
CA ARG A 611 2.33 14.61 12.61
C ARG A 611 1.93 13.82 11.37
N MET A 612 2.30 14.33 10.19
CA MET A 612 2.04 13.65 8.92
C MET A 612 2.67 12.26 8.91
N LEU A 613 3.95 12.16 9.28
CA LEU A 613 4.66 10.88 9.34
C LEU A 613 4.05 9.93 10.38
N GLN A 614 3.67 10.42 11.56
CA GLN A 614 3.05 9.60 12.60
C GLN A 614 1.73 8.98 12.12
N VAL A 615 0.87 9.77 11.50
CA VAL A 615 -0.44 9.33 11.01
C VAL A 615 -0.30 8.45 9.76
N ALA A 616 0.64 8.78 8.87
CA ALA A 616 0.92 7.97 7.71
C ALA A 616 1.53 6.62 8.08
N GLU A 617 2.44 6.56 9.06
CA GLU A 617 3.03 5.30 9.52
C GLU A 617 2.02 4.40 10.23
N ALA A 618 1.09 4.97 11.01
CA ALA A 618 -0.03 4.21 11.57
C ALA A 618 -0.89 3.56 10.46
N GLN A 619 -1.19 4.32 9.39
CA GLN A 619 -1.91 3.81 8.24
C GLN A 619 -1.10 2.75 7.47
N LEU A 620 0.19 2.98 7.24
CA LEU A 620 1.10 2.06 6.55
C LEU A 620 1.28 0.75 7.31
N SER A 621 1.54 0.81 8.63
CA SER A 621 1.68 -0.36 9.48
C SER A 621 0.45 -1.26 9.41
N THR A 622 -0.73 -0.65 9.51
CA THR A 622 -2.01 -1.39 9.41
C THR A 622 -2.19 -1.94 7.99
N ALA A 623 -1.97 -1.12 6.95
CA ALA A 623 -2.12 -1.56 5.56
C ALA A 623 -1.16 -2.71 5.19
N ARG A 624 0.10 -2.68 5.64
CA ARG A 624 1.07 -3.76 5.41
C ARG A 624 0.59 -5.08 6.03
N GLN A 625 0.10 -5.03 7.28
CA GLN A 625 -0.49 -6.19 7.94
C GLN A 625 -1.68 -6.74 7.15
N LEU A 626 -2.63 -5.86 6.78
CA LEU A 626 -3.83 -6.25 6.05
C LEU A 626 -3.52 -6.76 4.64
N TYR A 627 -2.53 -6.21 3.96
CA TYR A 627 -2.12 -6.64 2.62
C TYR A 627 -1.57 -8.08 2.64
N VAL A 628 -0.81 -8.44 3.68
CA VAL A 628 -0.34 -9.82 3.89
C VAL A 628 -1.50 -10.74 4.28
N GLN A 629 -2.37 -10.32 5.20
CA GLN A 629 -3.54 -11.12 5.60
C GLN A 629 -4.50 -11.38 4.43
N ALA A 630 -4.75 -10.36 3.60
CA ALA A 630 -5.63 -10.44 2.44
C ALA A 630 -5.16 -11.51 1.44
N ALA A 631 -3.85 -11.78 1.34
CA ALA A 631 -3.33 -12.85 0.45
C ALA A 631 -3.95 -14.23 0.74
N SER A 632 -4.31 -14.48 2.00
CA SER A 632 -4.90 -15.75 2.44
C SER A 632 -6.44 -15.75 2.39
N ALA A 633 -7.06 -14.59 2.18
CA ALA A 633 -8.51 -14.46 2.09
C ALA A 633 -9.05 -15.11 0.79
N PRO A 634 -10.29 -15.62 0.80
CA PRO A 634 -10.92 -16.10 -0.42
C PRO A 634 -11.04 -14.94 -1.44
N PRO A 635 -10.84 -15.21 -2.74
CA PRO A 635 -11.08 -14.20 -3.77
C PRO A 635 -12.56 -13.85 -3.84
N VAL A 636 -12.85 -12.57 -4.09
CA VAL A 636 -14.19 -12.08 -4.41
C VAL A 636 -14.49 -12.43 -5.86
N ALA A 637 -15.66 -13.03 -6.09
CA ALA A 637 -16.17 -13.39 -7.41
C ALA A 637 -17.53 -12.74 -7.66
N GLY A 638 -17.86 -12.53 -8.94
CA GLY A 638 -19.18 -12.11 -9.40
C GLY A 638 -19.22 -10.74 -10.10
N ALA A 639 -20.39 -10.45 -10.67
CA ALA A 639 -20.64 -9.32 -11.56
C ALA A 639 -20.35 -7.97 -10.91
N VAL A 640 -19.64 -7.13 -11.66
CA VAL A 640 -19.62 -5.67 -11.44
C VAL A 640 -20.97 -5.11 -11.85
N ARG A 641 -21.64 -4.39 -10.95
CA ARG A 641 -22.88 -3.65 -11.23
C ARG A 641 -22.76 -2.24 -10.71
N VAL A 642 -23.34 -1.30 -11.44
CA VAL A 642 -23.24 0.13 -11.15
C VAL A 642 -24.57 0.81 -11.44
N VAL A 643 -24.98 1.69 -10.55
CA VAL A 643 -26.11 2.59 -10.76
C VAL A 643 -25.72 3.98 -10.30
N HIS A 644 -26.28 4.99 -10.97
CA HIS A 644 -26.00 6.39 -10.73
C HIS A 644 -27.28 7.20 -10.85
N GLN A 645 -27.40 8.23 -10.01
CA GLN A 645 -28.54 9.14 -10.01
C GLN A 645 -28.07 10.57 -9.72
N PHE A 646 -28.58 11.54 -10.47
CA PHE A 646 -28.56 12.94 -10.07
C PHE A 646 -29.83 13.25 -9.26
N VAL A 647 -29.66 13.88 -8.11
CA VAL A 647 -30.75 14.21 -7.19
C VAL A 647 -30.70 15.70 -6.86
N ASP A 648 -31.83 16.42 -7.00
CA ASP A 648 -31.96 17.78 -6.47
C ASP A 648 -32.19 17.73 -4.95
N TYR A 649 -31.21 18.21 -4.19
CA TYR A 649 -31.22 18.18 -2.73
C TYR A 649 -32.00 19.34 -2.09
N ASN A 650 -32.49 20.32 -2.84
CA ASN A 650 -33.18 21.47 -2.23
C ASN A 650 -34.52 21.10 -1.56
N ALA A 651 -35.19 20.04 -2.01
CA ALA A 651 -36.51 19.65 -1.50
C ALA A 651 -36.84 18.18 -1.80
N ILE A 652 -35.97 17.24 -1.40
CA ILE A 652 -36.23 15.80 -1.55
C ILE A 652 -37.42 15.43 -0.64
N PRO A 653 -38.55 14.92 -1.18
CA PRO A 653 -39.65 14.44 -0.36
C PRO A 653 -39.28 13.14 0.35
N LEU A 654 -39.55 13.07 1.65
CA LEU A 654 -39.35 11.87 2.46
C LEU A 654 -40.61 11.01 2.46
N SER A 655 -40.45 9.70 2.27
CA SER A 655 -41.53 8.75 2.50
C SER A 655 -41.81 8.60 4.00
N ASP A 656 -42.96 8.01 4.35
CA ASP A 656 -43.33 7.80 5.77
C ASP A 656 -42.25 7.05 6.56
N LYS A 657 -41.55 6.11 5.91
CA LYS A 657 -40.42 5.36 6.47
C LYS A 657 -39.23 6.26 6.82
N TRP A 658 -38.91 7.23 5.97
CA TRP A 658 -37.72 8.08 6.08
C TRP A 658 -37.99 9.44 6.73
N HIS A 659 -39.26 9.83 6.89
CA HIS A 659 -39.65 10.97 7.71
C HIS A 659 -39.60 10.60 9.20
N VAL A 660 -38.39 10.28 9.68
CA VAL A 660 -38.12 9.83 11.05
C VAL A 660 -38.32 10.98 12.05
N TYR A 661 -37.91 12.20 11.69
CA TYR A 661 -37.94 13.38 12.55
C TYR A 661 -39.20 14.21 12.29
N LYS A 662 -40.27 13.92 13.03
CA LYS A 662 -41.60 14.55 12.84
C LYS A 662 -41.63 16.03 13.18
N GLU A 663 -40.66 16.51 13.96
CA GLU A 663 -40.48 17.93 14.23
C GLU A 663 -39.92 18.70 13.02
N CYS A 664 -39.33 18.02 12.03
CA CYS A 664 -38.83 18.58 10.79
C CYS A 664 -39.86 18.43 9.66
N ALA A 665 -39.78 19.32 8.66
CA ALA A 665 -40.59 19.20 7.45
C ALA A 665 -40.37 17.82 6.78
N PRO A 666 -41.34 17.27 6.04
CA PRO A 666 -41.20 15.98 5.36
C PRO A 666 -40.32 16.07 4.10
N THR A 667 -39.37 17.01 4.07
CA THR A 667 -38.46 17.25 2.95
C THR A 667 -37.05 17.60 3.45
N THR A 668 -36.06 17.62 2.57
CA THR A 668 -34.84 18.43 2.79
C THR A 668 -35.15 19.92 2.66
N SER A 669 -34.19 20.77 3.04
CA SER A 669 -34.32 22.22 3.05
C SER A 669 -33.46 22.87 1.95
N PRO A 670 -33.79 24.08 1.48
CA PRO A 670 -32.94 24.84 0.57
C PRO A 670 -31.52 24.98 1.14
N GLY A 671 -30.50 24.71 0.32
CA GLY A 671 -29.11 24.67 0.79
C GLY A 671 -28.65 25.99 1.41
N CYS A 672 -28.14 25.95 2.65
CA CYS A 672 -27.64 27.10 3.41
C CYS A 672 -26.41 26.72 4.27
N ILE A 673 -25.50 27.67 4.48
CA ILE A 673 -24.39 27.53 5.43
C ILE A 673 -24.69 28.29 6.72
N GLY A 674 -24.33 27.68 7.85
CA GLY A 674 -24.49 28.25 9.18
C GLY A 674 -23.31 29.13 9.62
N VAL A 675 -23.55 30.03 10.56
CA VAL A 675 -22.51 30.91 11.13
C VAL A 675 -21.31 30.12 11.70
N SER A 676 -21.54 28.99 12.38
CA SER A 676 -20.45 28.19 12.96
C SER A 676 -19.46 27.65 11.91
N MET A 677 -19.83 27.57 10.64
CA MET A 677 -18.89 27.21 9.56
C MET A 677 -17.73 28.22 9.49
N LEU A 678 -18.03 29.52 9.66
CA LEU A 678 -17.02 30.58 9.62
C LEU A 678 -15.99 30.47 10.74
N SER A 679 -16.30 29.74 11.81
CA SER A 679 -15.38 29.51 12.92
C SER A 679 -14.22 28.57 12.55
N GLY A 680 -14.36 27.77 11.49
CA GLY A 680 -13.49 26.63 11.21
C GLY A 680 -13.48 25.61 12.35
N THR A 681 -12.61 24.59 12.27
CA THR A 681 -12.49 23.61 13.36
C THR A 681 -11.41 24.05 14.33
N THR A 682 -11.65 23.80 15.62
CA THR A 682 -10.62 24.00 16.67
C THR A 682 -9.39 23.10 16.47
N PHE A 683 -9.56 21.88 15.97
CA PHE A 683 -8.48 20.90 15.82
C PHE A 683 -7.58 21.13 14.60
N ASP A 684 -8.17 21.32 13.41
CA ASP A 684 -7.44 21.25 12.14
C ASP A 684 -7.10 22.64 11.58
N GLY A 685 -8.00 23.60 11.73
CA GLY A 685 -7.82 24.92 11.14
C GLY A 685 -8.89 25.89 11.58
N ARG A 686 -8.53 26.79 12.50
CA ARG A 686 -9.46 27.80 12.99
C ARG A 686 -9.73 28.82 11.88
N GLY A 687 -10.99 29.12 11.60
CA GLY A 687 -11.45 30.16 10.70
C GLY A 687 -11.35 31.55 11.34
N ILE A 688 -12.51 32.22 11.52
CA ILE A 688 -12.65 33.48 12.25
C ILE A 688 -12.69 33.17 13.75
N SER A 689 -11.63 33.52 14.48
CA SER A 689 -11.46 33.18 15.90
C SER A 689 -12.55 33.73 16.82
N ALA A 690 -13.16 34.87 16.47
CA ALA A 690 -14.22 35.52 17.24
C ALA A 690 -15.59 34.80 17.18
N ILE A 691 -15.78 33.89 16.22
CA ILE A 691 -17.03 33.13 16.08
C ILE A 691 -16.83 31.79 16.80
N PRO A 692 -17.59 31.46 17.85
CA PRO A 692 -17.52 30.14 18.48
C PRO A 692 -18.18 29.06 17.60
N GLU A 693 -17.79 27.79 17.81
CA GLU A 693 -18.58 26.65 17.31
C GLU A 693 -19.84 26.47 18.18
N GLY A 694 -20.86 25.79 17.66
CA GLY A 694 -22.04 25.42 18.45
C GLY A 694 -23.13 26.50 18.55
N LEU A 695 -23.12 27.50 17.67
CA LEU A 695 -24.14 28.56 17.67
C LEU A 695 -25.49 28.03 17.15
N THR A 696 -26.52 28.11 17.99
CA THR A 696 -27.87 27.67 17.67
C THR A 696 -28.87 28.83 17.60
N TRP A 697 -29.78 28.79 16.63
CA TRP A 697 -30.89 29.72 16.47
C TRP A 697 -31.81 29.73 17.70
N GLY A 698 -32.26 30.93 18.11
CA GLY A 698 -33.18 31.11 19.24
C GLY A 698 -32.55 31.19 20.64
N ARG A 699 -31.22 31.09 20.78
CA ARG A 699 -30.52 31.14 22.08
C ARG A 699 -29.45 32.25 22.21
N GLY A 700 -29.42 33.25 21.33
CA GLY A 700 -28.47 34.37 21.41
C GLY A 700 -28.75 35.51 20.42
N ASP A 701 -27.86 36.50 20.39
CA ASP A 701 -28.01 37.78 19.67
C ASP A 701 -27.61 37.73 18.17
N TRP A 702 -27.37 36.53 17.62
CA TRP A 702 -26.93 36.38 16.23
C TRP A 702 -28.11 36.43 15.26
N LEU A 703 -28.01 37.29 14.25
CA LEU A 703 -29.03 37.47 13.22
C LEU A 703 -28.81 36.49 12.06
N THR A 704 -29.92 35.94 11.54
CA THR A 704 -29.94 35.22 10.26
C THR A 704 -29.87 36.21 9.10
N LEU A 705 -29.03 35.93 8.10
CA LEU A 705 -28.99 36.74 6.88
C LEU A 705 -30.02 36.31 5.83
N VAL A 706 -30.71 35.17 6.06
CA VAL A 706 -31.74 34.62 5.16
C VAL A 706 -32.99 34.23 5.95
N PRO A 707 -33.81 35.20 6.42
CA PRO A 707 -34.99 34.91 7.24
C PRO A 707 -35.98 33.93 6.60
N GLN A 708 -36.06 33.94 5.26
CA GLN A 708 -36.98 33.13 4.47
C GLN A 708 -36.67 31.61 4.57
N ALA A 709 -35.40 31.24 4.75
CA ALA A 709 -34.96 29.84 4.83
C ALA A 709 -34.70 29.38 6.28
N GLN A 710 -34.81 30.29 7.25
CA GLN A 710 -34.42 30.04 8.64
C GLN A 710 -35.27 28.95 9.31
N ALA A 711 -36.59 28.97 9.08
CA ALA A 711 -37.51 28.00 9.66
C ALA A 711 -37.16 26.55 9.23
N ASP A 712 -36.79 26.36 7.97
CA ASP A 712 -36.44 25.06 7.39
C ASP A 712 -35.06 24.57 7.84
N GLN A 713 -34.20 25.48 8.30
CA GLN A 713 -32.84 25.18 8.78
C GLN A 713 -32.78 24.96 10.30
N LYS A 714 -33.92 25.03 11.01
CA LYS A 714 -34.05 24.71 12.44
C LYS A 714 -32.98 25.39 13.32
N GLU A 715 -32.08 24.61 13.92
CA GLU A 715 -31.08 25.11 14.87
C GLU A 715 -29.97 25.92 14.20
N LYS A 716 -29.77 25.80 12.89
CA LYS A 716 -28.70 26.52 12.18
C LYS A 716 -29.02 28.00 12.04
N ILE A 717 -28.14 28.86 12.54
CA ILE A 717 -28.18 30.29 12.22
C ILE A 717 -27.63 30.49 10.81
N VAL A 718 -28.49 30.83 9.84
CA VAL A 718 -28.07 30.94 8.43
C VAL A 718 -27.18 32.16 8.22
N ALA A 719 -25.93 31.90 7.79
CA ALA A 719 -24.97 32.93 7.42
C ALA A 719 -25.18 33.39 5.98
N PHE A 720 -25.34 32.48 5.02
CA PHE A 720 -25.67 32.84 3.63
C PHE A 720 -26.31 31.65 2.91
N PRO A 721 -27.15 31.91 1.91
CA PRO A 721 -27.77 30.83 1.16
C PRO A 721 -26.74 30.23 0.20
N THR A 722 -26.93 28.97 -0.20
CA THR A 722 -25.98 28.28 -1.09
C THR A 722 -26.66 27.73 -2.35
N ALA A 723 -27.21 26.51 -2.26
CA ALA A 723 -27.61 25.73 -3.42
C ALA A 723 -28.75 26.36 -4.23
N ALA A 724 -29.83 26.81 -3.56
CA ALA A 724 -30.98 27.43 -4.22
C ALA A 724 -30.65 28.78 -4.91
N TYR A 725 -29.52 29.39 -4.57
CA TYR A 725 -29.06 30.67 -5.11
C TYR A 725 -27.88 30.51 -6.08
N GLY A 726 -27.56 29.26 -6.47
CA GLY A 726 -26.51 28.96 -7.44
C GLY A 726 -25.08 29.15 -6.93
N MET A 727 -24.87 29.36 -5.62
CA MET A 727 -23.54 29.51 -5.03
C MET A 727 -22.83 28.17 -4.80
N SER A 728 -23.58 27.08 -4.65
CA SER A 728 -23.14 25.69 -4.58
C SER A 728 -24.05 24.81 -5.44
N PRO A 729 -23.68 23.55 -5.78
CA PRO A 729 -24.58 22.66 -6.52
C PRO A 729 -25.82 22.30 -5.71
N SER A 730 -26.99 22.29 -6.36
CA SER A 730 -28.25 21.74 -5.84
C SER A 730 -28.49 20.32 -6.31
N VAL A 731 -28.18 20.03 -7.56
CA VAL A 731 -28.27 18.69 -8.15
C VAL A 731 -26.94 17.96 -7.95
N LEU A 732 -27.00 16.86 -7.21
CA LEU A 732 -25.83 16.13 -6.73
C LEU A 732 -25.82 14.67 -7.20
N PRO A 733 -24.65 14.11 -7.55
CA PRO A 733 -24.53 12.74 -7.98
C PRO A 733 -24.47 11.80 -6.78
N LEU A 734 -25.27 10.74 -6.81
CA LEU A 734 -25.12 9.58 -5.96
C LEU A 734 -24.82 8.37 -6.85
N GLN A 735 -23.91 7.51 -6.40
CA GLN A 735 -23.51 6.34 -7.15
C GLN A 735 -23.35 5.15 -6.21
N LEU A 736 -23.82 4.00 -6.65
CA LEU A 736 -23.69 2.73 -5.94
C LEU A 736 -23.11 1.71 -6.90
N ALA A 737 -21.99 1.11 -6.50
CA ALA A 737 -21.34 0.04 -7.24
C ALA A 737 -21.27 -1.22 -6.38
N THR A 738 -21.46 -2.40 -6.97
CA THR A 738 -21.21 -3.69 -6.32
C THR A 738 -20.23 -4.51 -7.16
N ILE A 739 -19.39 -5.31 -6.48
CA ILE A 739 -18.51 -6.29 -7.11
C ILE A 739 -18.84 -7.64 -6.49
N GLY A 740 -19.53 -8.47 -7.28
CA GLY A 740 -20.19 -9.67 -6.78
C GLY A 740 -21.22 -9.34 -5.70
N ASP A 741 -21.51 -10.33 -4.86
CA ASP A 741 -22.41 -10.20 -3.71
C ASP A 741 -21.63 -9.91 -2.41
N ALA A 742 -20.35 -9.54 -2.51
CA ALA A 742 -19.45 -9.37 -1.37
C ALA A 742 -19.10 -7.91 -1.09
N LEU A 743 -18.92 -7.09 -2.14
CA LEU A 743 -18.41 -5.72 -1.99
C LEU A 743 -19.39 -4.69 -2.55
N ALA A 744 -19.53 -3.55 -1.87
CA ALA A 744 -20.22 -2.39 -2.40
C ALA A 744 -19.50 -1.07 -2.08
N ILE A 745 -19.57 -0.11 -3.00
CA ILE A 745 -19.09 1.27 -2.83
C ILE A 745 -20.30 2.19 -2.89
N ALA A 746 -20.59 2.87 -1.78
CA ALA A 746 -21.58 3.94 -1.71
C ALA A 746 -20.88 5.30 -1.86
N ALA A 747 -20.96 5.90 -3.04
CA ALA A 747 -20.29 7.15 -3.38
C ALA A 747 -21.23 8.35 -3.29
N LEU A 748 -20.77 9.40 -2.61
CA LEU A 748 -21.55 10.61 -2.34
C LEU A 748 -20.66 11.86 -2.19
N PRO A 749 -21.19 13.06 -2.45
CA PRO A 749 -20.40 14.29 -2.61
C PRO A 749 -20.27 15.10 -1.30
N PHE A 750 -20.18 14.43 -0.16
CA PHE A 750 -20.14 15.06 1.16
C PHE A 750 -18.99 14.55 2.02
N GLU A 751 -18.50 15.41 2.91
CA GLU A 751 -17.71 15.01 4.07
C GLU A 751 -18.65 14.45 5.14
N THR A 752 -18.71 13.12 5.23
CA THR A 752 -19.68 12.43 6.09
C THR A 752 -19.10 12.18 7.47
N THR A 753 -19.80 12.55 8.55
CA THR A 753 -19.35 12.25 9.91
C THR A 753 -19.34 10.76 10.22
N THR A 754 -18.67 10.39 11.31
CA THR A 754 -18.52 9.02 11.77
C THR A 754 -19.87 8.31 11.87
N MET A 755 -20.84 8.86 12.63
CA MET A 755 -22.13 8.21 12.82
C MET A 755 -23.02 8.26 11.57
N ALA A 756 -22.97 9.35 10.80
CA ALA A 756 -23.69 9.44 9.53
C ALA A 756 -23.23 8.34 8.54
N GLY A 757 -21.92 8.09 8.47
CA GLY A 757 -21.34 7.04 7.63
C GLY A 757 -21.73 5.64 8.09
N ARG A 758 -21.72 5.40 9.41
CA ARG A 758 -22.20 4.13 10.01
C ARG A 758 -23.66 3.85 9.67
N ARG A 759 -24.54 4.85 9.83
CA ARG A 759 -25.98 4.74 9.50
C ARG A 759 -26.18 4.46 8.00
N LEU A 760 -25.44 5.14 7.13
CA LEU A 760 -25.52 4.91 5.69
C LEU A 760 -25.05 3.50 5.29
N ARG A 761 -23.90 3.04 5.82
CA ARG A 761 -23.43 1.67 5.57
C ARG A 761 -24.47 0.65 6.01
N ALA A 762 -25.01 0.80 7.22
CA ALA A 762 -26.04 -0.10 7.73
C ALA A 762 -27.29 -0.14 6.84
N THR A 763 -27.72 1.01 6.30
CA THR A 763 -28.83 1.07 5.33
C THR A 763 -28.52 0.26 4.07
N VAL A 764 -27.37 0.49 3.44
CA VAL A 764 -27.00 -0.19 2.20
C VAL A 764 -26.80 -1.70 2.43
N GLN A 765 -26.14 -2.08 3.54
CA GLN A 765 -25.95 -3.47 3.95
C GLN A 765 -27.30 -4.18 4.12
N ALA A 766 -28.25 -3.56 4.83
CA ALA A 766 -29.57 -4.15 5.08
C ALA A 766 -30.38 -4.41 3.80
N ILE A 767 -30.21 -3.56 2.78
CA ILE A 767 -30.98 -3.66 1.53
C ILE A 767 -30.33 -4.66 0.56
N LEU A 768 -29.00 -4.60 0.42
CA LEU A 768 -28.27 -5.44 -0.53
C LEU A 768 -27.97 -6.84 0.02
N GLY A 769 -27.98 -7.03 1.33
CA GLY A 769 -27.50 -8.27 1.97
C GLY A 769 -25.98 -8.47 1.84
N ILE A 770 -25.25 -7.41 1.49
CA ILE A 770 -23.80 -7.42 1.27
C ILE A 770 -23.10 -7.03 2.57
N ALA A 771 -22.12 -7.82 2.99
CA ALA A 771 -21.37 -7.56 4.21
C ALA A 771 -20.48 -6.31 4.11
N ASP A 772 -19.78 -6.14 2.97
CA ASP A 772 -18.68 -5.20 2.89
C ASP A 772 -19.04 -3.96 2.07
N VAL A 773 -19.68 -3.01 2.75
CA VAL A 773 -20.00 -1.70 2.19
C VAL A 773 -18.99 -0.68 2.64
N VAL A 774 -18.29 -0.05 1.69
CA VAL A 774 -17.46 1.13 1.93
C VAL A 774 -18.19 2.39 1.50
N VAL A 775 -18.03 3.47 2.25
CA VAL A 775 -18.48 4.81 1.84
C VAL A 775 -17.31 5.48 1.15
N ALA A 776 -17.53 6.01 -0.06
CA ALA A 776 -16.58 6.87 -0.76
C ALA A 776 -17.10 8.31 -0.67
N GLY A 777 -16.58 9.05 0.31
CA GLY A 777 -16.83 10.47 0.46
C GLY A 777 -16.17 11.31 -0.64
N LEU A 778 -16.59 12.58 -0.73
CA LEU A 778 -16.06 13.57 -1.68
C LEU A 778 -16.04 13.06 -3.12
N ALA A 779 -17.05 12.26 -3.45
CA ALA A 779 -17.10 11.53 -4.70
C ALA A 779 -17.97 12.26 -5.73
N ASN A 780 -17.45 12.38 -6.96
CA ASN A 780 -18.10 12.91 -8.17
C ASN A 780 -18.54 14.40 -8.11
N ALA A 781 -18.72 14.98 -6.93
CA ALA A 781 -18.94 16.39 -6.68
C ALA A 781 -18.61 16.71 -5.21
N TYR A 782 -18.84 17.96 -4.81
CA TYR A 782 -18.61 18.41 -3.45
C TYR A 782 -19.69 19.40 -3.01
N CYS A 783 -20.29 19.14 -1.85
CA CYS A 783 -21.28 20.03 -1.24
C CYS A 783 -21.26 20.02 0.29
N GLY A 784 -20.09 20.34 0.87
CA GLY A 784 -19.94 20.48 2.32
C GLY A 784 -20.07 19.14 3.06
N TYR A 785 -20.67 19.19 4.25
CA TYR A 785 -20.72 18.08 5.20
C TYR A 785 -22.06 17.34 5.19
N MET A 786 -22.06 16.14 5.74
CA MET A 786 -23.27 15.39 6.07
C MET A 786 -23.16 14.85 7.50
N THR A 787 -24.04 15.35 8.37
CA THR A 787 -24.15 14.99 9.79
C THR A 787 -25.40 14.17 10.05
N THR A 788 -25.47 13.51 11.21
CA THR A 788 -26.76 13.02 11.73
C THR A 788 -27.66 14.20 12.13
N ARG A 789 -28.96 13.94 12.34
CA ARG A 789 -29.89 14.96 12.84
C ARG A 789 -29.45 15.49 14.20
N GLU A 790 -28.93 14.60 15.03
CA GLU A 790 -28.50 14.85 16.39
C GLU A 790 -27.22 15.69 16.41
N GLU A 791 -26.24 15.34 15.59
CA GLU A 791 -25.02 16.14 15.37
C GLU A 791 -25.35 17.52 14.78
N TYR A 792 -26.29 17.57 13.82
CA TYR A 792 -26.77 18.81 13.22
C TYR A 792 -27.34 19.77 14.28
N ALA A 793 -28.12 19.25 15.23
CA ALA A 793 -28.75 20.08 16.27
C ALA A 793 -27.72 20.83 17.14
N VAL A 794 -26.51 20.28 17.30
CA VAL A 794 -25.44 20.90 18.10
C VAL A 794 -24.80 22.09 17.36
N GLN A 795 -24.86 22.13 16.03
CA GLN A 795 -24.31 23.23 15.21
C GLN A 795 -22.84 23.55 15.46
N ARG A 796 -22.02 22.51 15.69
CA ARG A 796 -20.56 22.61 15.47
C ARG A 796 -20.24 22.84 13.98
N TYR A 797 -18.97 22.91 13.62
CA TYR A 797 -18.54 23.21 12.27
C TYR A 797 -19.21 22.33 11.19
N GLU A 798 -19.29 21.01 11.42
CA GLU A 798 -19.88 20.04 10.49
C GLU A 798 -21.39 20.23 10.35
N GLY A 799 -22.10 20.47 11.46
CA GLY A 799 -23.56 20.72 11.47
C GLY A 799 -23.93 22.01 10.76
N ALA A 800 -23.15 23.07 10.96
CA ALA A 800 -23.33 24.33 10.24
C ALA A 800 -23.00 24.21 8.74
N SER A 801 -22.11 23.29 8.39
CA SER A 801 -21.69 23.01 7.01
C SER A 801 -22.51 21.88 6.33
N THR A 802 -23.59 21.40 6.97
CA THR A 802 -24.55 20.45 6.38
C THR A 802 -25.63 21.21 5.64
N HIS A 803 -25.49 21.40 4.32
CA HIS A 803 -26.21 22.44 3.58
C HIS A 803 -27.75 22.28 3.60
N PHE A 804 -28.24 21.07 3.39
CA PHE A 804 -29.65 20.80 3.04
C PHE A 804 -30.54 20.52 4.27
N GLY A 805 -30.13 21.06 5.42
CA GLY A 805 -30.91 21.03 6.65
C GLY A 805 -30.79 19.72 7.42
N PRO A 806 -31.59 19.57 8.49
CA PRO A 806 -31.49 18.46 9.45
C PRO A 806 -31.82 17.08 8.86
N ASN A 807 -32.55 17.04 7.73
CA ASN A 807 -32.98 15.81 7.09
C ASN A 807 -32.01 15.28 6.02
N GLN A 808 -30.87 15.93 5.79
CA GLN A 808 -29.96 15.59 4.69
C GLN A 808 -29.54 14.11 4.71
N LEU A 809 -29.12 13.56 5.87
CA LEU A 809 -28.71 12.16 5.98
C LEU A 809 -29.84 11.18 5.65
N VAL A 810 -31.03 11.35 6.24
CA VAL A 810 -32.15 10.41 6.02
C VAL A 810 -32.66 10.48 4.58
N ALA A 811 -32.61 11.66 3.96
CA ALA A 811 -32.89 11.80 2.53
C ALA A 811 -31.85 11.07 1.67
N THR A 812 -30.56 11.19 2.00
CA THR A 812 -29.50 10.43 1.31
C THR A 812 -29.68 8.92 1.49
N GLN A 813 -30.00 8.44 2.69
CA GLN A 813 -30.29 7.02 2.93
C GLN A 813 -31.49 6.52 2.11
N GLN A 814 -32.56 7.33 2.01
CA GLN A 814 -33.68 7.03 1.11
C GLN A 814 -33.24 6.90 -0.35
N GLN A 815 -32.39 7.80 -0.84
CA GLN A 815 -31.92 7.71 -2.23
C GLN A 815 -31.00 6.50 -2.45
N PHE A 816 -30.21 6.10 -1.46
CA PHE A 816 -29.47 4.84 -1.55
C PHE A 816 -30.38 3.61 -1.51
N GLU A 817 -31.55 3.66 -0.88
CA GLU A 817 -32.58 2.61 -1.03
C GLU A 817 -33.14 2.55 -2.44
N VAL A 818 -33.38 3.70 -3.08
CA VAL A 818 -33.77 3.78 -4.49
C VAL A 818 -32.70 3.19 -5.40
N LEU A 819 -31.44 3.57 -5.22
CA LEU A 819 -30.30 3.04 -5.97
C LEU A 819 -30.13 1.53 -5.78
N ALA A 820 -30.11 1.05 -4.54
CA ALA A 820 -29.94 -0.36 -4.24
C ALA A 820 -31.07 -1.21 -4.86
N SER A 821 -32.30 -0.72 -4.77
CA SER A 821 -33.46 -1.37 -5.41
C SER A 821 -33.34 -1.40 -6.93
N ALA A 822 -32.90 -0.30 -7.55
CA ALA A 822 -32.68 -0.23 -9.00
C ALA A 822 -31.55 -1.18 -9.45
N LEU A 823 -30.47 -1.28 -8.66
CA LEU A 823 -29.35 -2.19 -8.91
C LEU A 823 -29.78 -3.66 -8.83
N GLN A 824 -30.63 -4.02 -7.85
CA GLN A 824 -31.20 -5.37 -7.74
C GLN A 824 -32.14 -5.70 -8.91
N ARG A 825 -32.99 -4.74 -9.32
CA ARG A 825 -33.92 -4.89 -10.45
C ARG A 825 -33.26 -4.77 -11.82
N ARG A 826 -32.01 -4.31 -11.89
CA ARG A 826 -31.26 -4.03 -13.13
C ARG A 826 -31.96 -2.97 -14.00
N GLU A 827 -32.47 -1.94 -13.35
CA GLU A 827 -33.18 -0.82 -13.98
C GLU A 827 -32.42 0.50 -13.72
N ALA A 828 -32.65 1.50 -14.56
CA ALA A 828 -32.14 2.85 -14.29
C ALA A 828 -32.95 3.50 -13.16
N PRO A 829 -32.30 4.10 -12.13
CA PRO A 829 -33.01 4.83 -11.11
C PRO A 829 -33.59 6.14 -11.68
N PRO A 830 -34.68 6.69 -11.09
CA PRO A 830 -35.21 8.00 -11.48
C PRO A 830 -34.15 9.09 -11.27
N THR A 831 -33.68 9.75 -12.33
CA THR A 831 -32.61 10.75 -12.24
C THR A 831 -33.08 12.12 -12.69
N CYS A 832 -32.64 13.17 -12.01
CA CYS A 832 -32.73 14.54 -12.51
C CYS A 832 -31.82 14.71 -13.74
N PRO A 833 -32.05 15.74 -14.58
CA PRO A 833 -31.05 16.18 -15.55
C PRO A 833 -29.72 16.50 -14.85
N PRO A 834 -28.58 16.30 -15.52
CA PRO A 834 -27.30 16.73 -14.97
C PRO A 834 -27.34 18.24 -14.67
N PRO A 835 -26.68 18.71 -13.60
CA PRO A 835 -26.68 20.13 -13.24
C PRO A 835 -26.22 21.02 -14.40
N THR A 836 -26.88 22.16 -14.57
CA THR A 836 -26.41 23.25 -15.41
C THR A 836 -25.05 23.76 -14.91
N GLN A 837 -24.19 24.23 -15.81
CA GLN A 837 -22.89 24.83 -15.44
C GLN A 837 -23.08 25.92 -14.36
N GLY A 838 -22.20 25.96 -13.36
CA GLY A 838 -22.26 26.96 -12.29
C GLY A 838 -22.03 28.39 -12.78
N PHE A 839 -22.41 29.38 -11.97
CA PHE A 839 -22.35 30.82 -12.28
C PHE A 839 -20.92 31.33 -12.60
N ALA A 840 -19.87 30.63 -12.17
CA ALA A 840 -18.49 31.14 -12.15
C ALA A 840 -17.56 30.54 -13.22
N THR A 841 -18.08 29.85 -14.25
CA THR A 841 -17.25 29.23 -15.31
C THR A 841 -16.39 30.24 -16.10
N THR A 842 -16.65 31.54 -15.97
CA THR A 842 -15.95 32.62 -16.71
C THR A 842 -15.04 33.50 -15.86
N THR A 843 -15.00 33.33 -14.53
CA THR A 843 -14.19 34.17 -13.63
C THR A 843 -12.81 33.57 -13.37
N HIS A 844 -11.84 33.91 -14.21
CA HIS A 844 -10.41 33.61 -14.03
C HIS A 844 -9.65 34.89 -13.64
N TRP A 845 -9.44 35.12 -12.34
CA TRP A 845 -8.75 36.33 -11.85
C TRP A 845 -7.31 36.07 -11.40
N HIS A 846 -6.73 34.93 -11.80
CA HIS A 846 -5.33 34.62 -11.54
C HIS A 846 -4.43 35.43 -12.47
N THR A 847 -3.43 36.09 -11.89
CA THR A 847 -2.41 36.81 -12.66
C THR A 847 -1.55 35.78 -13.40
N PRO A 848 -1.48 35.83 -14.74
CA PRO A 848 -0.58 34.96 -15.49
C PRO A 848 0.87 35.37 -15.28
N VAL A 849 1.82 34.50 -15.64
CA VAL A 849 3.23 34.88 -15.68
C VAL A 849 3.44 35.90 -16.79
N ILE A 850 3.76 37.14 -16.41
CA ILE A 850 4.00 38.24 -17.36
C ILE A 850 5.38 38.06 -18.01
N GLN A 851 6.43 38.02 -17.19
CA GLN A 851 7.82 37.88 -17.59
C GLN A 851 8.64 37.43 -16.37
N ASP A 852 9.66 36.61 -16.63
CA ASP A 852 10.74 36.30 -15.69
C ASP A 852 12.03 36.99 -16.11
N ALA A 853 12.85 37.36 -15.12
CA ALA A 853 14.21 37.85 -15.33
C ALA A 853 15.15 37.33 -14.24
N VAL A 854 16.44 37.54 -14.47
CA VAL A 854 17.52 37.33 -13.50
C VAL A 854 18.30 38.63 -13.31
N PRO A 855 19.10 38.77 -12.24
CA PRO A 855 20.01 39.90 -12.08
C PRO A 855 20.97 40.06 -13.27
N ASN A 856 21.51 41.26 -13.47
CA ASN A 856 22.46 41.51 -14.55
C ASN A 856 23.72 40.64 -14.37
N GLY A 857 24.17 39.99 -15.45
CA GLY A 857 25.36 39.13 -15.45
C GLY A 857 25.15 37.73 -14.87
N VAL A 858 23.89 37.33 -14.66
CA VAL A 858 23.48 36.00 -14.17
C VAL A 858 22.55 35.38 -15.22
N GLU A 859 22.54 34.05 -15.33
CA GLU A 859 21.64 33.27 -16.17
C GLU A 859 20.62 32.47 -15.34
N PHE A 860 19.53 32.01 -15.97
CA PHE A 860 18.60 31.11 -15.30
C PHE A 860 19.28 29.75 -15.06
N GLY A 861 19.17 29.23 -13.84
CA GLY A 861 19.86 28.00 -13.41
C GLY A 861 21.17 28.26 -12.67
N ASP A 862 21.68 29.49 -12.66
CA ASP A 862 22.86 29.85 -11.88
C ASP A 862 22.60 29.71 -10.38
N VAL A 863 23.62 29.24 -9.65
CA VAL A 863 23.57 29.06 -8.20
C VAL A 863 23.74 30.42 -7.51
N ALA A 864 22.72 30.83 -6.75
CA ALA A 864 22.76 32.01 -5.90
C ALA A 864 23.42 31.73 -4.54
N VAL A 865 23.19 30.53 -3.99
CA VAL A 865 23.82 30.04 -2.75
C VAL A 865 24.10 28.55 -2.93
N ASP A 866 25.37 28.17 -2.90
CA ASP A 866 25.82 26.79 -3.14
C ASP A 866 25.93 25.97 -1.85
N VAL A 867 26.12 24.66 -1.99
CA VAL A 867 26.38 23.73 -0.89
C VAL A 867 27.71 24.01 -0.19
N GLN A 868 27.76 23.79 1.12
CA GLN A 868 28.99 23.87 1.91
C GLN A 868 29.12 22.70 2.88
N GLY A 869 30.20 21.93 2.73
CA GLY A 869 30.62 20.88 3.67
C GLY A 869 30.64 19.48 3.06
N PRO A 870 31.27 18.51 3.76
CA PRO A 870 30.71 17.17 3.81
C PRO A 870 29.43 17.19 4.66
N PHE A 871 28.46 16.36 4.30
CA PHE A 871 27.22 16.18 5.05
C PHE A 871 27.14 14.75 5.59
N HIS A 872 26.32 14.56 6.62
CA HIS A 872 26.03 13.25 7.19
C HIS A 872 24.54 12.94 7.12
N PRO A 873 24.13 11.66 7.12
CA PRO A 873 22.74 11.27 7.25
C PRO A 873 22.02 11.99 8.42
N GLY A 874 20.82 12.48 8.13
CA GLY A 874 19.99 13.30 9.00
C GLY A 874 20.28 14.81 8.97
N GLN A 875 21.29 15.27 8.22
CA GLN A 875 21.49 16.70 7.93
C GLN A 875 20.76 17.09 6.64
N THR A 876 20.46 18.38 6.51
CA THR A 876 19.78 18.94 5.34
C THR A 876 20.76 19.71 4.47
N VAL A 877 20.87 19.29 3.22
CA VAL A 877 21.57 20.01 2.15
C VAL A 877 20.64 21.08 1.61
N ARG A 878 21.15 22.29 1.39
CA ARG A 878 20.38 23.41 0.84
C ARG A 878 21.14 24.10 -0.28
N VAL A 879 20.47 24.34 -1.41
CA VAL A 879 20.99 25.07 -2.57
C VAL A 879 19.94 26.07 -3.06
N VAL A 880 20.38 27.25 -3.47
CA VAL A 880 19.50 28.29 -4.04
C VAL A 880 19.91 28.58 -5.47
N PHE A 881 18.95 28.55 -6.39
CA PHE A 881 19.12 28.85 -7.82
C PHE A 881 18.36 30.11 -8.21
N HIS A 882 18.89 30.87 -9.17
CA HIS A 882 18.13 31.87 -9.91
C HIS A 882 17.19 31.17 -10.88
N ALA A 883 15.89 31.40 -10.75
CA ALA A 883 14.87 30.59 -11.40
C ALA A 883 13.68 31.43 -11.90
N GLY A 884 13.05 30.98 -12.97
CA GLY A 884 11.73 31.45 -13.44
C GLY A 884 10.57 30.90 -12.62
N HIS A 885 9.35 31.37 -12.90
CA HIS A 885 8.15 30.97 -12.18
C HIS A 885 7.68 29.54 -12.56
N PRO A 886 7.37 28.64 -11.59
CA PRO A 886 6.94 27.27 -11.88
C PRO A 886 5.52 27.15 -12.48
N LYS A 887 4.87 28.27 -12.81
CA LYS A 887 3.61 28.31 -13.57
C LYS A 887 3.88 28.20 -15.06
N ASN A 888 5.08 28.54 -15.52
CA ASN A 888 5.46 28.43 -16.92
C ASN A 888 5.33 26.99 -17.42
N ASN A 889 5.66 26.01 -16.57
CA ASN A 889 5.56 24.59 -16.87
C ASN A 889 5.38 23.82 -15.55
N LEU A 890 4.32 23.03 -15.45
CA LEU A 890 4.04 22.19 -14.27
C LEU A 890 5.00 21.00 -14.13
N ARG A 891 5.75 20.71 -15.21
CA ARG A 891 6.66 19.59 -15.34
C ARG A 891 5.96 18.26 -15.02
N THR A 892 4.73 18.10 -15.52
CA THR A 892 3.91 16.88 -15.34
C THR A 892 4.65 15.64 -15.86
N GLN A 893 4.64 14.55 -15.09
CA GLN A 893 5.46 13.33 -15.34
C GLN A 893 6.99 13.59 -15.38
N LYS A 894 7.45 14.76 -14.93
CA LYS A 894 8.86 15.14 -14.82
C LYS A 894 9.10 15.67 -13.39
N THR A 895 10.23 16.34 -13.17
CA THR A 895 10.60 16.88 -11.86
C THR A 895 11.25 18.26 -11.97
N PHE A 896 11.10 19.08 -10.92
CA PHE A 896 11.81 20.36 -10.73
C PHE A 896 13.19 20.21 -10.10
N LEU A 897 13.46 19.07 -9.45
CA LEU A 897 14.74 18.80 -8.80
C LEU A 897 15.14 17.33 -8.90
N GLU A 898 16.43 17.08 -8.97
CA GLU A 898 17.01 15.75 -8.84
C GLU A 898 18.17 15.79 -7.85
N VAL A 899 18.18 14.86 -6.90
CA VAL A 899 19.38 14.50 -6.14
C VAL A 899 20.07 13.38 -6.89
N GLN A 900 21.30 13.61 -7.32
CA GLN A 900 22.07 12.65 -8.11
C GLN A 900 23.27 12.14 -7.32
N ALA A 901 23.49 10.83 -7.33
CA ALA A 901 24.67 10.18 -6.77
C ALA A 901 25.68 9.85 -7.88
N TRP A 902 26.96 10.11 -7.62
CA TRP A 902 28.04 9.72 -8.52
C TRP A 902 28.35 8.24 -8.36
N ARG A 903 28.30 7.50 -9.47
CA ARG A 903 28.58 6.06 -9.55
C ARG A 903 29.85 5.80 -10.35
N PRO A 904 31.03 5.78 -9.69
CA PRO A 904 32.29 5.48 -10.37
C PRO A 904 32.34 4.02 -10.86
N ASP A 905 31.66 3.12 -10.16
CA ASP A 905 31.53 1.69 -10.48
C ASP A 905 30.77 1.44 -11.81
N LEU A 906 29.93 2.39 -12.22
CA LEU A 906 29.20 2.36 -13.50
C LEU A 906 29.89 3.19 -14.60
N GLY A 907 31.22 3.36 -14.52
CA GLY A 907 31.99 4.11 -15.51
C GLY A 907 31.96 5.63 -15.33
N GLY A 908 31.56 6.12 -14.14
CA GLY A 908 31.51 7.54 -13.84
C GLY A 908 30.25 8.22 -14.37
N VAL A 909 29.10 7.82 -13.83
CA VAL A 909 27.79 8.41 -14.21
C VAL A 909 27.06 8.96 -12.98
N TRP A 910 26.24 9.98 -13.20
CA TRP A 910 25.33 10.52 -12.19
C TRP A 910 23.98 9.79 -12.26
N VAL A 911 23.53 9.24 -11.13
CA VAL A 911 22.29 8.44 -11.05
C VAL A 911 21.29 9.11 -10.12
N LEU A 912 20.04 9.21 -10.56
CA LEU A 912 18.93 9.75 -9.77
C LEU A 912 18.75 8.95 -8.47
N THR A 913 18.73 9.65 -7.34
CA THR A 913 18.52 9.12 -5.99
C THR A 913 17.18 9.58 -5.42
N ALA A 914 16.85 10.86 -5.56
CA ALA A 914 15.60 11.47 -5.12
C ALA A 914 15.17 12.59 -6.07
N ASP A 915 13.88 12.92 -6.05
CA ASP A 915 13.21 13.89 -6.93
C ASP A 915 12.16 14.70 -6.14
N ASP A 916 11.46 15.64 -6.79
CA ASP A 916 10.39 16.44 -6.16
C ASP A 916 9.11 15.66 -5.75
N ALA A 917 9.09 14.34 -5.90
CA ALA A 917 8.07 13.47 -5.32
C ALA A 917 8.57 12.74 -4.06
N SER A 918 9.88 12.80 -3.78
CA SER A 918 10.53 12.12 -2.68
C SER A 918 10.28 12.88 -1.36
N PRO A 919 9.80 12.22 -0.28
CA PRO A 919 9.41 12.89 0.96
C PRO A 919 10.54 13.63 1.70
N ASP A 920 11.79 13.32 1.37
CA ASP A 920 12.96 13.91 2.01
C ASP A 920 13.47 15.15 1.27
N THR A 921 12.77 15.60 0.23
CA THR A 921 13.14 16.77 -0.58
C THR A 921 12.08 17.87 -0.49
N PHE A 922 12.52 19.11 -0.60
CA PHE A 922 11.64 20.28 -0.59
C PHE A 922 12.06 21.23 -1.71
N TYR A 923 11.08 21.60 -2.54
CA TYR A 923 11.21 22.62 -3.57
C TYR A 923 10.51 23.88 -3.08
N HIS A 924 11.22 24.97 -2.84
CA HIS A 924 10.65 26.25 -2.46
C HIS A 924 10.89 27.29 -3.55
N TRP A 925 9.83 27.92 -4.03
CA TRP A 925 9.91 29.05 -4.94
C TRP A 925 9.60 30.36 -4.19
N LYS A 926 10.35 31.42 -4.50
CA LYS A 926 10.13 32.74 -3.93
C LYS A 926 10.37 33.85 -4.96
N ARG A 927 9.43 34.79 -5.02
CA ARG A 927 9.57 36.07 -5.74
C ARG A 927 10.65 36.94 -5.11
N VAL A 928 11.55 37.49 -5.93
CA VAL A 928 12.55 38.49 -5.53
C VAL A 928 12.35 39.74 -6.39
N GLY A 929 12.00 40.87 -5.78
CA GLY A 929 11.63 42.08 -6.52
C GLY A 929 10.38 41.86 -7.40
N VAL A 930 10.36 42.44 -8.60
CA VAL A 930 9.16 42.47 -9.47
C VAL A 930 9.08 41.26 -10.40
N ARG A 931 10.19 40.90 -11.04
CA ARG A 931 10.24 39.88 -12.13
C ARG A 931 11.31 38.81 -11.93
N THR A 932 12.12 38.89 -10.88
CA THR A 932 13.12 37.86 -10.57
C THR A 932 12.58 36.88 -9.55
N SER A 933 13.11 35.67 -9.52
CA SER A 933 12.75 34.69 -8.50
C SER A 933 13.91 33.76 -8.21
N GLN A 934 13.82 33.09 -7.07
CA GLN A 934 14.77 32.08 -6.63
C GLN A 934 14.03 30.80 -6.26
N VAL A 935 14.70 29.69 -6.47
CA VAL A 935 14.27 28.38 -5.99
C VAL A 935 15.28 27.91 -4.94
N THR A 936 14.81 27.56 -3.75
CA THR A 936 15.59 26.82 -2.76
C THR A 936 15.22 25.34 -2.86
N VAL A 937 16.21 24.49 -3.11
CA VAL A 937 16.07 23.04 -2.99
C VAL A 937 16.69 22.60 -1.67
N GLU A 938 15.92 21.87 -0.88
CA GLU A 938 16.40 21.22 0.34
C GLU A 938 16.32 19.71 0.20
N TRP A 939 17.36 19.00 0.65
CA TRP A 939 17.37 17.54 0.73
C TRP A 939 17.82 17.13 2.12
N THR A 940 16.89 16.58 2.91
CA THR A 940 17.20 15.99 4.21
C THR A 940 17.74 14.58 3.98
N ILE A 941 19.03 14.37 4.17
CA ILE A 941 19.69 13.12 3.79
C ILE A 941 19.10 11.96 4.61
N PRO A 942 18.44 10.97 3.98
CA PRO A 942 17.82 9.87 4.71
C PRO A 942 18.84 9.05 5.51
N VAL A 943 18.40 8.51 6.64
CA VAL A 943 19.21 7.55 7.40
C VAL A 943 19.43 6.31 6.53
N GLY A 944 20.69 5.89 6.39
CA GLY A 944 21.06 4.77 5.50
C GLY A 944 21.48 5.18 4.08
N THR A 945 21.46 6.48 3.75
CA THR A 945 22.08 6.97 2.51
C THR A 945 23.55 6.53 2.45
N LEU A 946 23.93 5.91 1.33
CA LEU A 946 25.28 5.43 1.13
C LEU A 946 26.28 6.59 1.10
N PRO A 947 27.47 6.45 1.70
CA PRO A 947 28.53 7.43 1.55
C PRO A 947 28.92 7.59 0.08
N GLY A 948 29.16 8.81 -0.36
CA GLY A 948 29.48 9.07 -1.76
C GLY A 948 29.44 10.55 -2.14
N ARG A 949 29.70 10.82 -3.42
CA ARG A 949 29.57 12.16 -3.99
C ARG A 949 28.16 12.33 -4.54
N TYR A 950 27.54 13.44 -4.19
CA TYR A 950 26.20 13.82 -4.59
C TYR A 950 26.20 15.21 -5.23
N ARG A 951 25.16 15.53 -6.01
CA ARG A 951 24.86 16.89 -6.47
C ARG A 951 23.35 17.08 -6.58
N ILE A 952 22.92 18.33 -6.52
CA ILE A 952 21.53 18.73 -6.77
C ILE A 952 21.46 19.34 -8.17
N LYS A 953 20.50 18.85 -8.97
CA LYS A 953 20.14 19.41 -10.26
C LYS A 953 18.77 20.07 -10.14
N HIS A 954 18.65 21.29 -10.62
CA HIS A 954 17.38 22.01 -10.74
C HIS A 954 16.95 22.05 -12.20
N HIS A 955 15.66 21.85 -12.45
CA HIS A 955 15.05 22.09 -13.74
C HIS A 955 14.00 23.19 -13.62
N GLY A 956 13.98 24.11 -14.58
CA GLY A 956 12.96 25.15 -14.61
C GLY A 956 12.67 25.65 -16.00
N ASP A 957 11.64 26.49 -16.07
CA ASP A 957 11.16 27.12 -17.29
C ASP A 957 10.94 28.61 -17.01
N CYS A 958 11.38 29.47 -17.94
CA CYS A 958 11.27 30.92 -17.81
C CYS A 958 10.53 31.53 -19.01
N LYS A 959 9.90 32.68 -18.76
CA LYS A 959 9.31 33.52 -19.80
C LYS A 959 10.13 34.80 -19.96
N PRO A 960 11.16 34.83 -20.83
CA PRO A 960 12.15 35.91 -20.84
C PRO A 960 11.62 37.24 -21.39
N SER A 961 10.50 37.23 -22.13
CA SER A 961 9.91 38.44 -22.72
C SER A 961 8.39 38.40 -22.64
N TRP A 962 7.77 39.56 -22.39
CA TRP A 962 6.32 39.73 -22.40
C TRP A 962 5.72 39.61 -23.82
N ALA A 963 6.52 39.89 -24.86
CA ALA A 963 6.07 39.87 -26.26
C ALA A 963 6.09 38.45 -26.87
N LYS A 964 6.81 37.50 -26.26
CA LYS A 964 6.88 36.11 -26.70
C LYS A 964 5.96 35.25 -25.83
N HIS A 965 5.19 34.38 -26.46
CA HIS A 965 4.33 33.41 -25.76
C HIS A 965 5.10 32.14 -25.33
N GLU A 966 6.28 31.91 -25.90
CA GLU A 966 7.08 30.72 -25.66
C GLU A 966 7.87 30.79 -24.35
N THR A 967 7.83 29.69 -23.59
CA THR A 967 8.66 29.45 -22.41
C THR A 967 9.95 28.75 -22.81
N MET A 968 11.07 29.11 -22.19
CA MET A 968 12.38 28.47 -22.40
C MET A 968 12.76 27.62 -21.19
N SER A 969 13.14 26.36 -21.43
CA SER A 969 13.65 25.49 -20.36
C SER A 969 15.13 25.74 -20.08
N TYR A 970 15.54 25.60 -18.83
CA TYR A 970 16.92 25.68 -18.38
C TYR A 970 17.20 24.65 -17.28
N GLU A 971 18.48 24.41 -17.00
CA GLU A 971 18.93 23.53 -15.93
C GLU A 971 20.00 24.24 -15.09
N GLY A 972 20.02 23.95 -13.79
CA GLY A 972 21.03 24.43 -12.86
C GLY A 972 21.67 23.26 -12.11
N PHE A 973 22.94 23.37 -11.75
CA PHE A 973 23.66 22.35 -11.01
C PHE A 973 24.37 22.96 -9.81
N SER A 974 24.20 22.35 -8.63
CA SER A 974 25.04 22.67 -7.47
C SER A 974 26.46 22.20 -7.69
N SER A 975 27.40 22.71 -6.89
CA SER A 975 28.67 22.00 -6.70
C SER A 975 28.42 20.57 -6.19
N ALA A 976 29.32 19.65 -6.54
CA ALA A 976 29.29 18.30 -5.98
C ALA A 976 29.74 18.35 -4.50
N PHE A 977 29.04 17.63 -3.64
CA PHE A 977 29.33 17.52 -2.21
C PHE A 977 29.46 16.06 -1.80
N VAL A 978 30.04 15.80 -0.64
CA VAL A 978 30.26 14.44 -0.12
C VAL A 978 29.26 14.17 1.00
N VAL A 979 28.64 12.99 0.98
CA VAL A 979 27.90 12.44 2.12
C VAL A 979 28.80 11.40 2.78
N GLU A 980 29.05 11.57 4.06
CA GLU A 980 29.92 10.71 4.87
C GLU A 980 29.12 9.95 5.94
N PRO A 981 29.58 8.77 6.39
CA PRO A 981 28.99 8.11 7.55
C PRO A 981 29.01 9.09 8.74
N ARG A 982 27.99 9.04 9.61
CA ARG A 982 28.11 9.76 10.89
C ARG A 982 29.34 9.21 11.63
N PRO A 983 30.24 10.07 12.14
CA PRO A 983 31.23 9.61 13.09
C PRO A 983 30.48 9.04 14.29
N THR A 984 30.56 7.72 14.46
CA THR A 984 30.06 7.07 15.66
C THR A 984 30.87 7.62 16.83
N THR A 985 30.20 8.24 17.81
CA THR A 985 30.72 8.20 19.18
C THR A 985 31.03 6.73 19.46
N PRO A 986 32.24 6.36 19.91
CA PRO A 986 32.67 4.98 19.91
C PRO A 986 31.68 4.10 20.66
N LEU A 987 31.01 3.22 19.90
CA LEU A 987 30.37 2.04 20.46
C LEU A 987 31.48 1.24 21.13
N LEU A 988 31.33 1.02 22.43
CA LEU A 988 32.11 0.06 23.19
C LEU A 988 32.11 -1.25 22.39
N VAL A 989 33.26 -1.62 21.85
CA VAL A 989 33.45 -2.89 21.15
C VAL A 989 33.27 -4.00 22.18
N VAL A 990 32.11 -4.65 22.19
CA VAL A 990 31.96 -5.97 22.79
C VAL A 990 32.19 -6.98 21.68
N ALA A 991 33.35 -7.64 21.75
CA ALA A 991 33.71 -8.77 20.90
C ALA A 991 32.72 -9.95 21.08
N PRO A 992 32.57 -10.84 20.09
CA PRO A 992 31.44 -11.75 19.98
C PRO A 992 31.55 -12.93 20.94
N MET A 993 30.49 -13.20 21.69
CA MET A 993 30.23 -14.53 22.27
C MET A 993 29.07 -15.17 21.53
N GLY A 994 29.33 -16.32 20.92
CA GLY A 994 28.35 -17.11 20.20
C GLY A 994 27.32 -17.74 21.14
N LYS A 995 26.08 -17.76 20.64
CA LYS A 995 25.01 -18.76 20.79
C LYS A 995 24.98 -19.57 22.12
N GLU A 996 24.00 -19.31 22.97
CA GLU A 996 22.72 -20.04 23.00
C GLU A 996 21.76 -19.45 24.05
N ALA A 997 20.47 -19.59 23.78
CA ALA A 997 19.37 -18.94 24.46
C ALA A 997 18.91 -19.69 25.73
N ALA A 998 18.48 -18.93 26.75
CA ALA A 998 17.49 -19.40 27.72
C ALA A 998 16.70 -18.21 28.30
N VAL A 999 15.42 -18.16 27.87
CA VAL A 999 14.21 -17.76 28.60
C VAL A 999 14.37 -17.07 29.97
N SER A 1000 13.90 -15.83 30.10
CA SER A 1000 13.06 -15.42 31.24
C SER A 1000 12.22 -14.17 30.93
N THR A 1001 11.01 -14.19 31.48
CA THR A 1001 9.86 -13.28 31.35
C THR A 1001 10.09 -11.84 31.83
N PRO A 1002 9.28 -10.87 31.34
CA PRO A 1002 9.51 -9.44 31.61
C PRO A 1002 8.92 -9.01 32.97
N VAL A 1003 9.73 -8.28 33.75
CA VAL A 1003 9.26 -7.45 34.87
C VAL A 1003 9.19 -6.01 34.40
N ALA A 1004 8.06 -5.39 34.71
CA ALA A 1004 7.66 -4.03 34.35
C ALA A 1004 8.71 -2.96 34.70
N THR A 1005 8.99 -2.08 33.74
CA THR A 1005 9.67 -0.80 33.95
C THR A 1005 8.64 0.30 34.10
N THR A 1006 8.58 0.84 35.32
CA THR A 1006 7.90 2.07 35.69
C THR A 1006 8.52 3.31 35.04
N HIS A 1007 7.64 4.23 34.68
CA HIS A 1007 7.87 5.61 34.25
C HIS A 1007 8.98 6.35 35.01
N VAL A 1008 9.79 7.12 34.28
CA VAL A 1008 10.60 8.23 34.82
C VAL A 1008 10.09 9.53 34.19
N SER A 1009 9.50 10.37 35.04
CA SER A 1009 9.12 11.75 34.77
C SER A 1009 10.34 12.67 34.82
N CYS A 1010 10.46 13.56 33.85
CA CYS A 1010 11.36 14.71 33.89
C CYS A 1010 10.74 15.82 34.74
N ASP A 1011 11.46 16.31 35.75
CA ASP A 1011 11.24 17.65 36.31
C ASP A 1011 12.56 18.29 36.77
N ALA A 1012 12.58 19.62 36.62
CA ALA A 1012 13.73 20.53 36.60
C ALA A 1012 14.47 20.74 37.95
N PRO A 1013 15.67 21.36 37.96
CA PRO A 1013 16.46 21.53 39.17
C PRO A 1013 16.22 22.88 39.85
N VAL A 1014 15.89 22.89 41.15
CA VAL A 1014 16.17 24.05 42.01
C VAL A 1014 16.70 23.58 43.37
N VAL A 1015 17.83 24.18 43.70
CA VAL A 1015 18.68 24.00 44.88
C VAL A 1015 18.01 24.50 46.16
N ALA A 1016 18.03 23.72 47.24
CA ALA A 1016 18.59 24.14 48.55
C ALA A 1016 18.35 23.13 49.70
N LYS A 1017 19.49 22.65 50.23
CA LYS A 1017 19.84 22.49 51.65
C LYS A 1017 18.91 21.71 52.62
N LYS A 1018 19.52 20.61 53.08
CA LYS A 1018 19.83 20.24 54.49
C LYS A 1018 19.00 19.12 55.15
N ARG A 1019 19.79 18.15 55.65
CA ARG A 1019 19.62 17.26 56.82
C ARG A 1019 18.94 15.89 56.61
N ARG A 1020 19.82 14.88 56.46
CA ARG A 1020 19.76 13.52 57.02
C ARG A 1020 19.57 13.52 58.56
N PRO A 1021 19.35 12.38 59.26
CA PRO A 1021 19.08 10.99 58.79
C PRO A 1021 18.01 10.20 59.59
N SER A 1022 17.76 8.96 59.13
CA SER A 1022 17.48 7.71 59.90
C SER A 1022 16.14 7.62 60.64
N ILE A 1023 15.37 6.53 60.57
CA ILE A 1023 15.55 5.20 61.21
C ILE A 1023 14.42 4.31 60.63
N LEU A 1024 14.70 3.22 59.90
CA LEU A 1024 14.73 1.80 60.35
C LEU A 1024 13.40 1.24 60.91
N LEU A 1025 12.93 0.18 60.24
CA LEU A 1025 12.29 -1.04 60.80
C LEU A 1025 10.90 -0.84 61.48
N ASP A 1026 9.95 -1.78 61.50
CA ASP A 1026 9.91 -3.17 61.07
C ASP A 1026 8.41 -3.56 60.94
N HIS A 1027 8.15 -4.40 59.94
CA HIS A 1027 7.22 -5.54 59.93
C HIS A 1027 6.09 -5.69 60.97
N ARG A 1028 4.85 -5.83 60.45
CA ARG A 1028 3.90 -6.98 60.59
C ARG A 1028 2.46 -6.46 60.63
N GLN A 1029 1.62 -6.74 59.63
CA GLN A 1029 0.94 -8.01 59.30
C GLN A 1029 -0.52 -7.94 59.79
N LEU A 1030 -1.45 -8.29 58.89
CA LEU A 1030 -2.67 -9.11 59.09
C LEU A 1030 -3.98 -8.54 58.50
N PHE A 1031 -4.46 -9.31 57.52
CA PHE A 1031 -5.86 -9.64 57.18
C PHE A 1031 -6.86 -8.61 56.64
N LYS A 1032 -6.98 -8.62 55.30
CA LYS A 1032 -8.11 -9.08 54.46
C LYS A 1032 -9.57 -8.94 54.97
N LYS A 1033 -10.41 -8.60 53.97
CA LYS A 1033 -11.88 -8.73 53.78
C LYS A 1033 -12.66 -7.50 54.23
N ALA A 1034 -13.61 -6.93 53.48
CA ALA A 1034 -14.34 -7.40 52.30
C ALA A 1034 -15.09 -6.21 51.65
N THR A 1035 -15.25 -6.26 50.32
CA THR A 1035 -16.39 -5.75 49.53
C THR A 1035 -16.79 -4.27 49.69
N VAL A 1036 -16.46 -3.43 48.71
CA VAL A 1036 -17.28 -3.01 47.53
C VAL A 1036 -16.32 -2.38 46.52
#